data_AF-A0A521T133-F1
#
_entry.id   AF-A0A521T133-F1
#
_cell.length_a   1.000
_cell.length_b   1.000
_cell.length_c   1.000
_cell.angle_alpha   90.00
_cell.angle_beta   90.00
_cell.angle_gamma   90.00
#
_symmetry.space_group_name_H-M   'P 1'
#
loop_
_entity.id
_entity.type
_entity.pdbx_description
1 polymer ?
#
loop_
_entity_poly.entity_id
_entity_poly.type
_entity_poly.pdbx_seq_one_letter_code
_entity_poly.pdbx_strand_id
1 'polypeptide(L)'
;MKKQYALYSTLVVILLTSQACSNASPTPESGDATSTAIPGQGAAAPTAIPAPSEFAPTAIPEPLPSGYMALLQEKMASGDWTREEGLVTLLKVFAGEIQASEANLGEGVQETEGTGILTLASGYLDTGTDPAVKEEIIRLLSLLVPSQAALDQYSIPESEANRRGAGLAAPARQDEEACNLLWEDGFPDARTPVYPCFKHGDRVIDGHLYRVYYPLAWHGDHSRDEFYDATLAAVELSIDKYNDYGSVFPIYFVFSILPDERDTADMTIYASTDTRWFKQRPERPETEGPDTEACPVIINPAAMALGIAAFKQTIAHEIFHCFQAWNLERQFNGPGEDSWWWGDGTAEYFSNLVYPSTDAEYDFADSFNWMSQTDPLTTMSYENFVFFQFLGNTIGEEGVIALLRTLPTTPGRAAQLAALAAVPGMEETFEAFVRSVLDQTLMDSSGRLMHLKLPLDANDVVRFSDIGIRDFSAEPFVFARYIVIFDSEKSFAVETLSVGVGRSSWRAGATMGGWAPLPTPVTGGCEDLPYLMYVITTTPAAVRTESLAATSVTEAPCDECLLGRWEATNGSVLAYMQSIIAAGGEDVPTVESATGVMFLQFGSSGTGAGGYENLKIHETGVGGNANTEVFVTFEGFSSGPYTADGFEMVGLGQSTEIMVTVQIIANGVSVGTSTVPIGAEYALGSTIPTAYICDGDTLTTYPQLEGVVVEPIEWIHISP
;
A
#
# COMPACT_ATOMS: atom_id res chain seq x y z
N MET A 1 41.94 10.17 42.05
CA MET A 1 41.17 8.91 42.14
C MET A 1 40.17 8.69 41.01
N LYS A 2 39.61 9.72 40.32
CA LYS A 2 38.84 9.50 39.08
C LYS A 2 39.69 9.21 37.82
N LYS A 3 40.94 9.69 37.79
CA LYS A 3 41.93 9.49 36.69
C LYS A 3 42.49 8.06 36.53
N GLN A 4 42.14 7.12 37.42
CA GLN A 4 42.62 5.73 37.36
C GLN A 4 41.56 4.74 36.87
N TYR A 5 40.31 5.15 36.64
CA TYR A 5 39.25 4.20 36.25
C TYR A 5 39.19 3.93 34.73
N ALA A 6 39.60 4.88 33.88
CA ALA A 6 39.61 4.68 32.42
C ALA A 6 40.69 3.66 31.98
N LEU A 7 41.91 3.76 32.55
CA LEU A 7 43.00 2.83 32.23
C LEU A 7 42.85 1.43 32.84
N TYR A 8 42.08 1.27 33.92
CA TYR A 8 41.79 -0.05 34.48
C TYR A 8 40.69 -0.80 33.74
N SER A 9 39.92 -0.16 32.86
CA SER A 9 38.79 -0.81 32.19
C SER A 9 39.23 -1.92 31.21
N THR A 10 40.38 -1.76 30.55
CA THR A 10 41.01 -2.82 29.73
C THR A 10 41.59 -3.95 30.59
N LEU A 11 42.02 -3.66 31.83
CA LEU A 11 42.47 -4.67 32.80
C LEU A 11 41.31 -5.36 33.55
N VAL A 12 40.14 -4.73 33.60
CA VAL A 12 38.95 -5.20 34.33
C VAL A 12 38.27 -6.39 33.62
N VAL A 13 38.42 -6.55 32.31
CA VAL A 13 37.99 -7.76 31.58
C VAL A 13 38.79 -9.00 32.04
N ILE A 14 40.03 -8.82 32.49
CA ILE A 14 40.89 -9.89 33.02
C ILE A 14 40.64 -10.16 34.51
N LEU A 15 40.19 -9.15 35.28
CA LEU A 15 39.92 -9.29 36.72
C LEU A 15 38.49 -9.77 37.05
N LEU A 16 37.49 -9.50 36.20
CA LEU A 16 36.10 -9.89 36.47
C LEU A 16 35.79 -11.38 36.31
N THR A 17 36.70 -12.19 35.76
CA THR A 17 36.51 -13.66 35.69
C THR A 17 37.02 -14.40 36.93
N SER A 18 37.60 -13.71 37.93
CA SER A 18 38.12 -14.33 39.17
C SER A 18 37.24 -14.14 40.41
N GLN A 19 36.11 -13.42 40.33
CA GLN A 19 35.14 -13.30 41.43
C GLN A 19 33.69 -13.39 40.96
N ALA A 20 33.26 -14.60 40.60
CA ALA A 20 31.83 -14.93 40.46
C ALA A 20 31.52 -16.25 41.19
N CYS A 21 31.67 -16.25 42.52
CA CYS A 21 31.11 -17.24 43.43
C CYS A 21 30.92 -16.61 44.84
N SER A 22 29.90 -15.76 45.03
CA SER A 22 29.30 -15.54 46.36
C SER A 22 28.07 -14.61 46.34
N ASN A 23 26.90 -15.23 46.52
CA ASN A 23 25.70 -14.83 47.30
C ASN A 23 25.08 -13.42 47.25
N ALA A 24 23.79 -13.43 46.86
CA ALA A 24 22.60 -12.92 47.56
C ALA A 24 22.32 -11.39 47.70
N SER A 25 21.13 -11.03 47.16
CA SER A 25 20.19 -9.92 47.47
C SER A 25 20.25 -9.34 48.90
N PRO A 26 19.82 -8.06 49.17
CA PRO A 26 18.53 -7.52 48.71
C PRO A 26 18.42 -6.02 48.35
N THR A 27 17.25 -5.73 47.76
CA THR A 27 16.47 -4.48 47.52
C THR A 27 16.91 -3.17 48.19
N PRO A 28 16.70 -2.03 47.49
CA PRO A 28 16.05 -0.85 48.10
C PRO A 28 14.93 -0.28 47.18
N GLU A 29 13.72 -0.07 47.68
CA GLU A 29 13.21 1.16 48.32
C GLU A 29 13.09 2.37 47.37
N SER A 30 11.83 2.68 47.05
CA SER A 30 11.33 3.81 46.29
C SER A 30 11.55 5.13 47.02
N GLY A 31 12.28 6.06 46.40
CA GLY A 31 12.38 7.46 46.83
C GLY A 31 11.54 8.37 45.95
N ASP A 32 10.50 8.95 46.55
CA ASP A 32 9.73 10.08 46.00
C ASP A 32 10.62 11.31 45.83
N ALA A 33 10.64 11.88 44.63
CA ALA A 33 11.25 13.17 44.35
C ALA A 33 10.17 14.21 44.00
N THR A 34 9.80 14.99 45.02
CA THR A 34 9.06 16.25 44.88
C THR A 34 9.84 17.25 44.03
N SER A 35 9.30 17.63 42.88
CA SER A 35 9.81 18.71 42.03
C SER A 35 9.39 20.07 42.58
N THR A 36 10.35 20.97 42.75
CA THR A 36 10.16 22.34 43.24
C THR A 36 10.10 23.27 42.03
N ALA A 37 8.98 23.98 41.86
CA ALA A 37 8.79 24.93 40.77
C ALA A 37 9.68 26.16 40.91
N ILE A 38 10.42 26.49 39.84
CA ILE A 38 11.17 27.74 39.67
C ILE A 38 10.26 28.75 38.94
N PRO A 39 10.14 30.01 39.38
CA PRO A 39 9.40 31.04 38.64
C PRO A 39 10.23 31.50 37.44
N GLY A 40 9.76 31.17 36.24
CA GLY A 40 10.36 31.58 34.97
C GLY A 40 10.23 33.10 34.72
N GLN A 41 11.37 33.73 34.48
CA GLN A 41 11.50 35.09 33.97
C GLN A 41 10.95 35.19 32.54
N GLY A 42 10.31 36.32 32.23
CA GLY A 42 9.69 36.58 30.94
C GLY A 42 10.70 36.64 29.78
N ALA A 43 10.47 35.79 28.79
CA ALA A 43 11.12 35.87 27.49
C ALA A 43 10.44 36.92 26.61
N ALA A 44 11.25 37.74 25.95
CA ALA A 44 10.81 38.74 24.98
C ALA A 44 10.26 38.07 23.71
N ALA A 45 9.22 38.66 23.14
CA ALA A 45 8.57 38.18 21.93
C ALA A 45 9.56 38.16 20.74
N PRO A 46 9.66 37.05 19.98
CA PRO A 46 10.49 36.99 18.79
C PRO A 46 9.90 37.85 17.67
N THR A 47 10.78 38.59 17.02
CA THR A 47 10.50 39.44 15.86
C THR A 47 10.06 38.57 14.67
N ALA A 48 8.98 38.96 14.00
CA ALA A 48 8.40 38.23 12.87
C ALA A 48 9.40 38.02 11.73
N ILE A 49 9.57 36.75 11.34
CA ILE A 49 10.34 36.31 10.17
C ILE A 49 9.54 36.66 8.90
N PRO A 50 10.16 37.20 7.85
CA PRO A 50 9.48 37.52 6.60
C PRO A 50 8.93 36.26 5.93
N ALA A 51 7.72 36.36 5.37
CA ALA A 51 7.03 35.28 4.70
C ALA A 51 7.86 34.74 3.52
N PRO A 52 7.98 33.40 3.34
CA PRO A 52 8.67 32.81 2.21
C PRO A 52 7.97 33.19 0.89
N SER A 53 8.78 33.40 -0.15
CA SER A 53 8.31 33.63 -1.51
C SER A 53 7.61 32.38 -2.05
N GLU A 54 6.30 32.47 -2.32
CA GLU A 54 5.51 31.44 -2.98
C GLU A 54 6.02 31.19 -4.41
N PHE A 55 6.56 30.00 -4.66
CA PHE A 55 6.64 29.46 -6.01
C PHE A 55 5.27 28.85 -6.33
N ALA A 56 4.60 29.32 -7.37
CA ALA A 56 3.35 28.70 -7.82
C ALA A 56 3.66 27.34 -8.46
N PRO A 57 3.21 26.21 -7.88
CA PRO A 57 3.43 24.90 -8.47
C PRO A 57 2.73 24.78 -9.82
N THR A 58 3.35 24.04 -10.75
CA THR A 58 2.72 23.71 -12.04
C THR A 58 1.62 22.69 -11.75
N ALA A 59 0.36 23.03 -12.03
CA ALA A 59 -0.76 22.13 -11.78
C ALA A 59 -0.59 20.84 -12.60
N ILE A 60 -0.56 19.71 -11.91
CA ILE A 60 -0.71 18.39 -12.53
C ILE A 60 -2.16 18.31 -13.03
N PRO A 61 -2.41 17.78 -14.25
CA PRO A 61 -3.77 17.59 -14.73
C PRO A 61 -4.57 16.78 -13.70
N GLU A 62 -5.78 17.22 -13.38
CA GLU A 62 -6.72 16.39 -12.63
C GLU A 62 -6.91 15.08 -13.40
N PRO A 63 -6.88 13.91 -12.73
CA PRO A 63 -7.07 12.66 -13.42
C PRO A 63 -8.50 12.57 -13.92
N LEU A 64 -8.65 11.75 -14.96
CA LEU A 64 -9.95 11.36 -15.44
C LEU A 64 -10.77 10.74 -14.31
N PRO A 65 -12.09 10.98 -14.28
CA PRO A 65 -12.99 10.27 -13.39
C PRO A 65 -12.73 8.77 -13.47
N SER A 66 -12.67 8.12 -12.31
CA SER A 66 -12.52 6.66 -12.23
C SER A 66 -13.58 5.99 -13.09
N GLY A 67 -14.83 6.45 -13.03
CA GLY A 67 -15.88 5.97 -13.91
C GLY A 67 -17.14 6.78 -14.05
N TYR A 68 -18.17 6.14 -14.61
CA TYR A 68 -19.43 6.81 -14.94
C TYR A 68 -20.18 7.31 -13.69
N MET A 69 -20.03 6.63 -12.56
CA MET A 69 -20.57 7.08 -11.28
C MET A 69 -19.87 8.35 -10.78
N ALA A 70 -18.53 8.37 -10.81
CA ALA A 70 -17.74 9.53 -10.46
C ALA A 70 -18.02 10.71 -11.41
N LEU A 71 -18.09 10.43 -12.71
CA LEU A 71 -18.46 11.41 -13.73
C LEU A 71 -19.85 12.01 -13.48
N LEU A 72 -20.86 11.17 -13.19
CA LEU A 72 -22.20 11.65 -12.86
C LEU A 72 -22.16 12.59 -11.64
N GLN A 73 -21.43 12.21 -10.59
CA GLN A 73 -21.29 13.03 -9.39
C GLN A 73 -20.56 14.35 -9.65
N GLU A 74 -19.48 14.33 -10.44
CA GLU A 74 -18.73 15.52 -10.85
C GLU A 74 -19.62 16.49 -11.64
N LYS A 75 -20.33 16.00 -12.66
CA LYS A 75 -21.25 16.80 -13.49
C LYS A 75 -22.42 17.35 -12.69
N MET A 76 -22.89 16.60 -11.68
CA MET A 76 -23.90 17.09 -10.74
C MET A 76 -23.33 18.17 -9.81
N ALA A 77 -22.10 18.02 -9.34
CA ALA A 77 -21.44 18.97 -8.46
C ALA A 77 -21.09 20.29 -9.18
N SER A 78 -20.70 20.23 -10.46
CA SER A 78 -20.50 21.41 -11.32
C SER A 78 -21.81 22.10 -11.71
N GLY A 79 -22.94 21.40 -11.61
CA GLY A 79 -24.24 21.85 -12.04
C GLY A 79 -24.48 21.70 -13.55
N ASP A 80 -23.61 20.98 -14.25
CA ASP A 80 -23.76 20.67 -15.67
C ASP A 80 -24.95 19.75 -15.93
N TRP A 81 -25.20 18.80 -15.02
CA TRP A 81 -26.32 17.86 -15.08
C TRP A 81 -27.16 17.90 -13.80
N THR A 82 -28.48 17.80 -13.97
CA THR A 82 -29.33 17.21 -12.91
C THR A 82 -29.12 15.71 -12.84
N ARG A 83 -29.53 15.06 -11.73
CA ARG A 83 -29.43 13.60 -11.60
C ARG A 83 -30.22 12.89 -12.70
N GLU A 84 -31.41 13.40 -13.00
CA GLU A 84 -32.32 12.91 -14.02
C GLU A 84 -31.70 12.98 -15.42
N GLU A 85 -31.16 14.16 -15.78
CA GLU A 85 -30.50 14.37 -17.07
C GLU A 85 -29.25 13.50 -17.21
N GLY A 86 -28.41 13.43 -16.17
CA GLY A 86 -27.20 12.61 -16.19
C GLY A 86 -27.51 11.11 -16.34
N LEU A 87 -28.48 10.58 -15.59
CA LEU A 87 -28.88 9.17 -15.72
C LEU A 87 -29.43 8.86 -17.11
N VAL A 88 -30.36 9.66 -17.64
CA VAL A 88 -30.90 9.44 -18.99
C VAL A 88 -29.82 9.57 -20.06
N THR A 89 -28.91 10.54 -19.91
CA THR A 89 -27.81 10.76 -20.86
C THR A 89 -26.88 9.55 -20.90
N LEU A 90 -26.39 9.10 -19.74
CA LEU A 90 -25.51 7.94 -19.66
C LEU A 90 -26.18 6.66 -20.17
N LEU A 91 -27.45 6.42 -19.83
CA LEU A 91 -28.19 5.27 -20.36
C LEU A 91 -28.37 5.32 -21.88
N LYS A 92 -28.60 6.51 -22.46
CA LYS A 92 -28.69 6.69 -23.92
C LYS A 92 -27.38 6.40 -24.62
N VAL A 93 -26.29 6.87 -24.02
CA VAL A 93 -24.95 6.57 -24.47
C VAL A 93 -24.71 5.05 -24.41
N PHE A 94 -25.07 4.40 -23.30
CA PHE A 94 -24.90 2.95 -23.13
C PHE A 94 -25.73 2.16 -24.15
N ALA A 95 -26.90 2.69 -24.53
CA ALA A 95 -27.79 2.10 -25.52
C ALA A 95 -27.39 2.45 -26.98
N GLY A 96 -26.32 3.22 -27.19
CA GLY A 96 -25.88 3.69 -28.50
C GLY A 96 -26.83 4.66 -29.20
N GLU A 97 -27.73 5.30 -28.46
CA GLU A 97 -28.68 6.28 -29.00
C GLU A 97 -28.06 7.66 -29.24
N ILE A 98 -27.00 7.98 -28.49
CA ILE A 98 -26.19 9.18 -28.65
C ILE A 98 -24.72 8.81 -28.51
N GLN A 99 -23.85 9.46 -29.28
CA GLN A 99 -22.42 9.19 -29.22
C GLN A 99 -21.82 9.80 -27.94
N ALA A 100 -20.77 9.18 -27.38
CA ALA A 100 -20.04 9.71 -26.23
C ALA A 100 -19.58 11.18 -26.43
N SER A 101 -19.12 11.51 -27.64
CA SER A 101 -18.72 12.88 -28.01
C SER A 101 -19.86 13.90 -28.01
N GLU A 102 -21.11 13.45 -28.17
CA GLU A 102 -22.32 14.29 -28.12
C GLU A 102 -22.83 14.47 -26.68
N ALA A 103 -22.49 13.54 -25.79
CA ALA A 103 -22.93 13.53 -24.39
C ALA A 103 -22.11 14.45 -23.48
N ASN A 104 -21.06 15.12 -23.98
CA ASN A 104 -20.22 16.03 -23.19
C ASN A 104 -19.60 15.35 -21.94
N LEU A 105 -19.15 14.10 -22.11
CA LEU A 105 -18.54 13.31 -21.04
C LEU A 105 -17.20 13.91 -20.55
N GLY A 106 -16.54 14.76 -21.34
CA GLY A 106 -15.23 15.33 -21.02
C GLY A 106 -14.11 14.53 -21.67
N GLU A 107 -12.97 14.39 -20.98
CA GLU A 107 -11.81 13.62 -21.45
C GLU A 107 -12.01 12.09 -21.33
N GLY A 108 -13.22 11.65 -20.98
CA GLY A 108 -13.60 10.23 -20.86
C GLY A 108 -13.69 9.76 -19.41
N VAL A 109 -13.82 8.45 -19.24
CA VAL A 109 -13.76 7.75 -17.95
C VAL A 109 -12.79 6.58 -18.05
N GLN A 110 -12.18 6.17 -16.95
CA GLN A 110 -11.28 5.00 -16.97
C GLN A 110 -12.05 3.68 -16.91
N GLU A 111 -13.15 3.64 -16.15
CA GLU A 111 -14.00 2.47 -15.95
C GLU A 111 -14.69 2.08 -17.25
N THR A 112 -14.90 0.77 -17.35
CA THR A 112 -15.49 0.15 -18.52
C THR A 112 -16.73 -0.66 -18.19
N GLU A 113 -17.42 -0.33 -17.10
CA GLU A 113 -18.58 -1.09 -16.63
C GLU A 113 -19.76 -0.15 -16.31
N GLY A 114 -20.97 -0.65 -16.54
CA GLY A 114 -22.21 0.14 -16.44
C GLY A 114 -23.05 -0.10 -15.18
N THR A 115 -22.64 -1.04 -14.33
CA THR A 115 -23.45 -1.59 -13.23
C THR A 115 -23.94 -0.54 -12.23
N GLY A 116 -23.06 0.41 -11.86
CA GLY A 116 -23.42 1.53 -10.99
C GLY A 116 -24.58 2.36 -11.54
N ILE A 117 -24.47 2.80 -12.81
CA ILE A 117 -25.48 3.63 -13.48
C ILE A 117 -26.81 2.89 -13.65
N LEU A 118 -26.78 1.61 -14.06
CA LEU A 118 -27.99 0.79 -14.16
C LEU A 118 -28.71 0.68 -12.81
N THR A 119 -27.95 0.44 -11.74
CA THR A 119 -28.50 0.34 -10.40
C THR A 119 -29.11 1.68 -9.93
N LEU A 120 -28.49 2.81 -10.26
CA LEU A 120 -29.06 4.13 -9.94
C LEU A 120 -30.34 4.42 -10.71
N ALA A 121 -30.35 4.10 -12.01
CA ALA A 121 -31.51 4.22 -12.86
C ALA A 121 -32.69 3.41 -12.31
N SER A 122 -32.47 2.14 -11.99
CA SER A 122 -33.48 1.27 -11.39
C SER A 122 -33.97 1.78 -10.03
N GLY A 123 -33.09 2.39 -9.22
CA GLY A 123 -33.53 3.06 -7.98
C GLY A 123 -34.34 4.32 -8.20
N TYR A 124 -34.04 5.08 -9.25
CA TYR A 124 -34.80 6.27 -9.61
C TYR A 124 -36.24 5.90 -9.98
N LEU A 125 -36.49 4.70 -10.53
CA LEU A 125 -37.86 4.23 -10.75
C LEU A 125 -38.68 4.13 -9.46
N ASP A 126 -38.04 3.76 -8.34
CA ASP A 126 -38.68 3.72 -7.03
C ASP A 126 -38.92 5.13 -6.46
N THR A 127 -37.88 5.97 -6.45
CA THR A 127 -37.86 7.22 -5.66
C THR A 127 -38.07 8.50 -6.45
N GLY A 128 -37.86 8.47 -7.76
CA GLY A 128 -37.95 9.63 -8.64
C GLY A 128 -39.36 10.21 -8.71
N THR A 129 -39.46 11.50 -9.02
CA THR A 129 -40.75 12.21 -9.08
C THR A 129 -41.17 12.60 -10.49
N ASP A 130 -40.25 12.65 -11.45
CA ASP A 130 -40.56 13.00 -12.83
C ASP A 130 -41.05 11.76 -13.61
N PRO A 131 -42.33 11.71 -14.03
CA PRO A 131 -42.89 10.57 -14.75
C PRO A 131 -42.30 10.39 -16.15
N ALA A 132 -41.93 11.46 -16.85
CA ALA A 132 -41.36 11.37 -18.19
C ALA A 132 -39.95 10.77 -18.14
N VAL A 133 -39.16 11.17 -17.13
CA VAL A 133 -37.83 10.57 -16.87
C VAL A 133 -37.97 9.10 -16.50
N LYS A 134 -38.97 8.72 -15.68
CA LYS A 134 -39.21 7.30 -15.36
C LYS A 134 -39.58 6.49 -16.59
N GLU A 135 -40.48 6.99 -17.44
CA GLU A 135 -40.84 6.32 -18.69
C GLU A 135 -39.63 6.12 -19.59
N GLU A 136 -38.77 7.13 -19.70
CA GLU A 136 -37.54 7.03 -20.50
C GLU A 136 -36.51 6.06 -19.89
N ILE A 137 -36.32 6.07 -18.58
CA ILE A 137 -35.45 5.10 -17.90
C ILE A 137 -35.98 3.68 -18.07
N ILE A 138 -37.30 3.44 -17.94
CA ILE A 138 -37.90 2.12 -18.19
C ILE A 138 -37.59 1.65 -19.61
N ARG A 139 -37.78 2.55 -20.60
CA ARG A 139 -37.47 2.25 -22.00
C ARG A 139 -36.00 1.87 -22.16
N LEU A 140 -35.08 2.70 -21.68
CA LEU A 140 -33.64 2.47 -21.81
C LEU A 140 -33.18 1.21 -21.08
N LEU A 141 -33.68 0.95 -19.87
CA LEU A 141 -33.37 -0.29 -19.14
C LEU A 141 -33.91 -1.53 -19.86
N SER A 142 -35.07 -1.44 -20.54
CA SER A 142 -35.58 -2.57 -21.34
C SER A 142 -34.74 -2.86 -22.59
N LEU A 143 -34.01 -1.86 -23.11
CA LEU A 143 -33.05 -2.02 -24.20
C LEU A 143 -31.73 -2.61 -23.70
N LEU A 144 -31.22 -2.08 -22.58
CA LEU A 144 -29.93 -2.46 -22.03
C LEU A 144 -29.99 -3.82 -21.34
N VAL A 145 -31.08 -4.09 -20.62
CA VAL A 145 -31.26 -5.24 -19.75
C VAL A 145 -32.58 -5.96 -20.08
N PRO A 146 -32.71 -6.57 -21.26
CA PRO A 146 -33.93 -7.25 -21.66
C PRO A 146 -34.21 -8.45 -20.73
N SER A 147 -35.47 -8.61 -20.32
CA SER A 147 -35.90 -9.71 -19.44
C SER A 147 -35.56 -11.09 -20.02
N GLN A 148 -35.33 -12.08 -19.15
CA GLN A 148 -35.06 -13.45 -19.59
C GLN A 148 -36.21 -14.01 -20.44
N ALA A 149 -37.45 -13.69 -20.07
CA ALA A 149 -38.65 -14.11 -20.82
C ALA A 149 -38.69 -13.53 -22.24
N ALA A 150 -38.28 -12.27 -22.41
CA ALA A 150 -38.14 -11.66 -23.72
C ALA A 150 -37.05 -12.37 -24.55
N LEU A 151 -35.87 -12.59 -23.97
CA LEU A 151 -34.78 -13.29 -24.67
C LEU A 151 -35.15 -14.73 -25.06
N ASP A 152 -35.89 -15.44 -24.20
CA ASP A 152 -36.42 -16.78 -24.50
C ASP A 152 -37.38 -16.77 -25.69
N GLN A 153 -38.24 -15.74 -25.80
CA GLN A 153 -39.15 -15.60 -26.92
C GLN A 153 -38.40 -15.46 -28.26
N TYR A 154 -37.28 -14.74 -28.28
CA TYR A 154 -36.51 -14.44 -29.50
C TYR A 154 -35.25 -15.30 -29.67
N SER A 155 -35.14 -16.42 -28.95
CA SER A 155 -33.99 -17.32 -29.04
C SER A 155 -34.37 -18.77 -29.40
N ILE A 156 -33.39 -19.51 -29.91
CA ILE A 156 -33.48 -20.96 -30.12
C ILE A 156 -32.38 -21.69 -29.33
N PRO A 157 -32.66 -22.87 -28.75
CA PRO A 157 -31.62 -23.64 -28.08
C PRO A 157 -30.53 -24.08 -29.07
N GLU A 158 -29.27 -24.09 -28.63
CA GLU A 158 -28.14 -24.59 -29.45
C GLU A 158 -28.37 -26.00 -30.01
N SER A 159 -29.01 -26.86 -29.20
CA SER A 159 -29.30 -28.24 -29.58
C SER A 159 -30.25 -28.35 -30.78
N GLU A 160 -31.08 -27.34 -31.03
CA GLU A 160 -31.99 -27.30 -32.18
C GLU A 160 -31.32 -26.72 -33.43
N ALA A 161 -30.36 -25.80 -33.26
CA ALA A 161 -29.61 -25.23 -34.37
C ALA A 161 -28.80 -26.29 -35.14
N ASN A 162 -28.26 -27.29 -34.42
CA ASN A 162 -27.41 -28.34 -35.00
C ASN A 162 -28.18 -29.59 -35.47
N ARG A 163 -29.42 -29.78 -35.04
CA ARG A 163 -30.26 -30.94 -35.42
C ARG A 163 -30.97 -30.72 -36.75
N ARG A 164 -30.22 -30.64 -37.85
CA ARG A 164 -30.80 -30.75 -39.20
C ARG A 164 -30.35 -32.04 -39.88
N GLY A 165 -31.33 -32.91 -40.14
CA GLY A 165 -31.12 -34.06 -41.02
C GLY A 165 -30.71 -33.58 -42.41
N ALA A 166 -29.79 -34.30 -43.05
CA ALA A 166 -29.32 -33.98 -44.39
C ALA A 166 -30.51 -33.83 -45.37
N GLY A 167 -30.68 -32.63 -45.95
CA GLY A 167 -31.70 -32.36 -46.98
C GLY A 167 -32.81 -31.37 -46.63
N LEU A 168 -32.88 -30.81 -45.41
CA LEU A 168 -33.77 -29.69 -45.10
C LEU A 168 -33.13 -28.36 -45.52
N ALA A 169 -33.93 -27.42 -46.05
CA ALA A 169 -33.48 -26.08 -46.41
C ALA A 169 -32.73 -25.44 -45.24
N ALA A 170 -31.70 -24.64 -45.52
CA ALA A 170 -30.98 -23.88 -44.49
C ALA A 170 -31.99 -23.05 -43.65
N PRO A 171 -31.68 -22.74 -42.38
CA PRO A 171 -32.50 -21.78 -41.63
C PRO A 171 -32.67 -20.54 -42.51
N ALA A 172 -33.84 -19.90 -42.47
CA ALA A 172 -33.92 -18.54 -42.97
C ALA A 172 -32.73 -17.79 -42.35
N ARG A 173 -31.88 -17.19 -43.19
CA ARG A 173 -30.81 -16.31 -42.71
C ARG A 173 -31.43 -15.38 -41.68
N GLN A 174 -30.72 -15.17 -40.57
CA GLN A 174 -31.15 -14.14 -39.62
C GLN A 174 -31.38 -12.85 -40.41
N ASP A 175 -32.52 -12.23 -40.18
CA ASP A 175 -32.79 -10.90 -40.67
C ASP A 175 -32.11 -9.94 -39.68
N GLU A 176 -30.84 -9.62 -39.93
CA GLU A 176 -30.03 -8.76 -39.05
C GLU A 176 -30.67 -7.39 -38.86
N GLU A 177 -31.28 -6.84 -39.92
CA GLU A 177 -32.02 -5.57 -39.85
C GLU A 177 -33.22 -5.71 -38.91
N ALA A 178 -34.00 -6.78 -39.04
CA ALA A 178 -35.10 -7.03 -38.13
C ALA A 178 -34.63 -7.24 -36.67
N CYS A 179 -33.51 -7.94 -36.45
CA CYS A 179 -32.98 -8.13 -35.11
C CYS A 179 -32.44 -6.84 -34.48
N ASN A 180 -31.79 -5.97 -35.26
CA ASN A 180 -31.39 -4.66 -34.80
C ASN A 180 -32.61 -3.80 -34.43
N LEU A 181 -33.64 -3.79 -35.29
CA LEU A 181 -34.91 -3.11 -35.00
C LEU A 181 -35.59 -3.67 -33.74
N LEU A 182 -35.57 -4.99 -33.54
CA LEU A 182 -36.10 -5.62 -32.32
C LEU A 182 -35.41 -5.09 -31.06
N TRP A 183 -34.08 -4.94 -31.13
CA TRP A 183 -33.30 -4.41 -30.02
C TRP A 183 -33.57 -2.93 -29.82
N GLU A 184 -33.56 -2.10 -30.88
CA GLU A 184 -33.90 -0.67 -30.83
C GLU A 184 -35.31 -0.40 -30.27
N ASP A 185 -36.27 -1.28 -30.57
CA ASP A 185 -37.67 -1.17 -30.13
C ASP A 185 -37.92 -1.69 -28.69
N GLY A 186 -36.94 -2.33 -28.04
CA GLY A 186 -37.06 -2.77 -26.64
C GLY A 186 -37.90 -4.03 -26.40
N PHE A 187 -37.79 -5.03 -27.28
CA PHE A 187 -38.42 -6.35 -27.14
C PHE A 187 -39.95 -6.29 -26.87
N PRO A 188 -40.76 -5.99 -27.90
CA PRO A 188 -42.21 -5.81 -27.74
C PRO A 188 -42.92 -7.11 -27.33
N ASP A 189 -44.13 -7.00 -26.79
CA ASP A 189 -44.87 -8.16 -26.27
C ASP A 189 -45.16 -9.26 -27.33
N ALA A 190 -45.57 -10.42 -26.82
CA ALA A 190 -45.85 -11.67 -27.55
C ALA A 190 -46.80 -11.57 -28.78
N ARG A 191 -47.41 -10.41 -29.06
CA ARG A 191 -48.25 -10.16 -30.24
C ARG A 191 -47.43 -9.84 -31.51
N THR A 192 -46.14 -9.55 -31.38
CA THR A 192 -45.24 -9.26 -32.51
C THR A 192 -44.76 -10.57 -33.16
N PRO A 193 -44.66 -10.67 -34.51
CA PRO A 193 -44.12 -11.86 -35.15
C PRO A 193 -42.75 -12.24 -34.58
N VAL A 194 -42.64 -13.46 -34.07
CA VAL A 194 -41.41 -13.97 -33.46
C VAL A 194 -40.50 -14.52 -34.55
N TYR A 195 -39.32 -13.94 -34.68
CA TYR A 195 -38.20 -14.49 -35.45
C TYR A 195 -36.99 -14.63 -34.53
N PRO A 196 -36.19 -15.71 -34.66
CA PRO A 196 -35.09 -15.94 -33.75
C PRO A 196 -33.93 -14.99 -34.05
N CYS A 197 -33.54 -14.19 -33.06
CA CYS A 197 -32.38 -13.31 -33.10
C CYS A 197 -31.19 -13.85 -32.32
N PHE A 198 -31.45 -14.75 -31.38
CA PHE A 198 -30.42 -15.31 -30.50
C PHE A 198 -30.39 -16.83 -30.57
N LYS A 199 -29.22 -17.37 -30.24
CA LYS A 199 -29.11 -18.72 -29.70
C LYS A 199 -28.95 -18.63 -28.20
N HIS A 200 -29.31 -19.68 -27.50
CA HIS A 200 -28.92 -19.83 -26.10
C HIS A 200 -28.37 -21.21 -25.82
N GLY A 201 -27.35 -21.24 -24.96
CA GLY A 201 -26.86 -22.46 -24.35
C GLY A 201 -27.04 -22.42 -22.85
N ASP A 202 -27.32 -23.60 -22.30
CA ASP A 202 -27.64 -23.82 -20.91
C ASP A 202 -26.51 -24.57 -20.22
N ARG A 203 -26.20 -24.20 -18.97
CA ARG A 203 -25.37 -24.97 -18.06
C ARG A 203 -26.09 -25.13 -16.73
N VAL A 204 -26.03 -26.32 -16.18
CA VAL A 204 -26.58 -26.61 -14.85
C VAL A 204 -25.41 -26.81 -13.90
N ILE A 205 -25.25 -25.89 -12.94
CA ILE A 205 -24.19 -25.91 -11.94
C ILE A 205 -24.89 -25.88 -10.59
N ASP A 206 -24.57 -26.83 -9.71
CA ASP A 206 -25.21 -27.00 -8.40
C ASP A 206 -26.76 -26.99 -8.40
N GLY A 207 -27.36 -27.48 -9.49
CA GLY A 207 -28.81 -27.55 -9.64
C GLY A 207 -29.48 -26.26 -10.11
N HIS A 208 -28.72 -25.19 -10.33
CA HIS A 208 -29.18 -23.93 -10.91
C HIS A 208 -28.89 -23.86 -12.41
N LEU A 209 -29.82 -23.29 -13.18
CA LEU A 209 -29.70 -23.12 -14.62
C LEU A 209 -29.08 -21.75 -14.92
N TYR A 210 -27.94 -21.75 -15.59
CA TYR A 210 -27.25 -20.57 -16.11
C TYR A 210 -27.36 -20.57 -17.63
N ARG A 211 -27.73 -19.44 -18.21
CA ARG A 211 -28.04 -19.33 -19.64
C ARG A 211 -27.23 -18.23 -20.30
N VAL A 212 -26.64 -18.53 -21.44
CA VAL A 212 -25.90 -17.54 -22.25
C VAL A 212 -26.59 -17.37 -23.59
N TYR A 213 -27.14 -16.18 -23.83
CA TYR A 213 -27.72 -15.75 -25.10
C TYR A 213 -26.66 -15.06 -25.95
N TYR A 214 -26.58 -15.44 -27.22
CA TYR A 214 -25.67 -14.80 -28.17
C TYR A 214 -26.30 -14.66 -29.56
N PRO A 215 -25.90 -13.67 -30.37
CA PRO A 215 -26.52 -13.39 -31.65
C PRO A 215 -26.49 -14.60 -32.60
N LEU A 216 -27.61 -14.88 -33.27
CA LEU A 216 -27.72 -15.99 -34.22
C LEU A 216 -26.70 -15.84 -35.38
N ALA A 217 -26.32 -14.61 -35.73
CA ALA A 217 -25.34 -14.24 -36.75
C ALA A 217 -23.94 -14.79 -36.46
N TRP A 218 -23.62 -15.07 -35.18
CA TRP A 218 -22.35 -15.67 -34.81
C TRP A 218 -22.22 -17.12 -35.26
N HIS A 219 -23.29 -17.74 -35.76
CA HIS A 219 -23.23 -19.12 -36.20
C HIS A 219 -22.22 -19.34 -37.35
N GLY A 220 -21.14 -20.05 -37.03
CA GLY A 220 -20.06 -20.33 -37.96
C GLY A 220 -18.92 -19.30 -37.92
N ASP A 221 -19.01 -18.31 -37.04
CA ASP A 221 -17.93 -17.38 -36.71
C ASP A 221 -17.13 -17.89 -35.51
N HIS A 222 -16.06 -18.64 -35.80
CA HIS A 222 -15.19 -19.20 -34.77
C HIS A 222 -14.47 -18.13 -33.92
N SER A 223 -14.39 -16.88 -34.36
CA SER A 223 -13.83 -15.80 -33.53
C SER A 223 -14.73 -15.43 -32.35
N ARG A 224 -16.02 -15.81 -32.41
CA ARG A 224 -17.01 -15.56 -31.35
C ARG A 224 -17.22 -16.75 -30.43
N ASP A 225 -17.02 -17.97 -30.95
CA ASP A 225 -17.09 -19.21 -30.18
C ASP A 225 -16.21 -19.14 -28.93
N GLU A 226 -15.01 -18.55 -29.03
CA GLU A 226 -14.06 -18.44 -27.91
C GLU A 226 -14.60 -17.57 -26.75
N PHE A 227 -15.33 -16.48 -27.03
CA PHE A 227 -15.93 -15.62 -26.00
C PHE A 227 -17.16 -16.26 -25.36
N TYR A 228 -17.97 -16.97 -26.15
CA TYR A 228 -19.06 -17.78 -25.62
C TYR A 228 -18.54 -18.86 -24.66
N ASP A 229 -17.56 -19.64 -25.09
CA ASP A 229 -16.93 -20.67 -24.26
C ASP A 229 -16.24 -20.07 -23.03
N ALA A 230 -15.60 -18.91 -23.19
CA ALA A 230 -14.99 -18.18 -22.09
C ALA A 230 -16.01 -17.73 -21.04
N THR A 231 -17.18 -17.25 -21.47
CA THR A 231 -18.29 -16.87 -20.57
C THR A 231 -18.74 -18.06 -19.74
N LEU A 232 -18.98 -19.21 -20.38
CA LEU A 232 -19.38 -20.42 -19.66
C LEU A 232 -18.31 -20.92 -18.67
N ALA A 233 -17.03 -20.84 -19.07
CA ALA A 233 -15.94 -21.20 -18.18
C ALA A 233 -15.82 -20.24 -16.99
N ALA A 234 -16.05 -18.95 -17.19
CA ALA A 234 -16.09 -17.96 -16.12
C ALA A 234 -17.24 -18.20 -15.15
N VAL A 235 -18.44 -18.49 -15.68
CA VAL A 235 -19.60 -18.89 -14.88
C VAL A 235 -19.26 -20.06 -13.96
N GLU A 236 -18.70 -21.15 -14.51
CA GLU A 236 -18.35 -22.34 -13.73
C GLU A 236 -17.33 -22.03 -12.62
N LEU A 237 -16.23 -21.35 -12.95
CA LEU A 237 -15.16 -21.05 -11.98
C LEU A 237 -15.60 -20.03 -10.92
N SER A 238 -16.37 -19.01 -11.29
CA SER A 238 -16.89 -18.02 -10.35
C SER A 238 -17.91 -18.62 -9.40
N ILE A 239 -18.81 -19.49 -9.87
CA ILE A 239 -19.78 -20.17 -9.00
C ILE A 239 -19.07 -21.09 -8.02
N ASP A 240 -18.13 -21.91 -8.50
CA ASP A 240 -17.32 -22.78 -7.64
C ASP A 240 -16.64 -21.97 -6.53
N LYS A 241 -16.02 -20.84 -6.88
CA LYS A 241 -15.34 -19.96 -5.93
C LYS A 241 -16.29 -19.24 -4.97
N TYR A 242 -17.38 -18.65 -5.46
CA TYR A 242 -18.24 -17.79 -4.64
C TYR A 242 -19.21 -18.58 -3.77
N ASN A 243 -19.51 -19.84 -4.12
CA ASN A 243 -20.34 -20.74 -3.30
C ASN A 243 -19.73 -21.03 -1.92
N ASP A 244 -18.43 -20.81 -1.74
CA ASP A 244 -17.76 -20.87 -0.43
C ASP A 244 -18.31 -19.83 0.56
N TYR A 245 -18.89 -18.72 0.07
CA TYR A 245 -19.27 -17.56 0.90
C TYR A 245 -20.78 -17.32 1.03
N GLY A 246 -21.55 -17.89 0.12
CA GLY A 246 -22.99 -17.68 -0.01
C GLY A 246 -23.52 -18.31 -1.29
N SER A 247 -24.84 -18.33 -1.48
CA SER A 247 -25.41 -18.97 -2.66
C SER A 247 -25.34 -18.06 -3.88
N VAL A 248 -24.90 -18.62 -5.02
CA VAL A 248 -25.02 -17.99 -6.34
C VAL A 248 -26.27 -18.57 -7.02
N PHE A 249 -27.30 -17.74 -7.21
CA PHE A 249 -28.54 -18.13 -7.87
C PHE A 249 -28.42 -18.07 -9.40
N PRO A 250 -29.45 -18.45 -10.19
CA PRO A 250 -29.41 -18.35 -11.64
C PRO A 250 -29.00 -16.96 -12.16
N ILE A 251 -28.12 -16.95 -13.15
CA ILE A 251 -27.68 -15.78 -13.93
C ILE A 251 -27.93 -16.08 -15.40
N TYR A 252 -28.42 -15.08 -16.14
CA TYR A 252 -28.38 -15.12 -17.59
C TYR A 252 -27.46 -14.05 -18.14
N PHE A 253 -26.74 -14.42 -19.19
CA PHE A 253 -25.79 -13.56 -19.89
C PHE A 253 -26.35 -13.28 -21.28
N VAL A 254 -26.24 -12.06 -21.76
CA VAL A 254 -26.60 -11.72 -23.15
C VAL A 254 -25.48 -10.92 -23.79
N PHE A 255 -24.96 -11.43 -24.90
CA PHE A 255 -24.12 -10.65 -25.80
C PHE A 255 -25.01 -9.67 -26.56
N SER A 256 -24.89 -8.38 -26.24
CA SER A 256 -25.71 -7.35 -26.86
C SER A 256 -25.35 -7.16 -28.34
N ILE A 257 -26.34 -6.74 -29.12
CA ILE A 257 -26.15 -6.36 -30.54
C ILE A 257 -26.09 -4.84 -30.71
N LEU A 258 -25.89 -4.12 -29.61
CA LEU A 258 -25.73 -2.68 -29.62
C LEU A 258 -24.56 -2.28 -30.53
N PRO A 259 -24.56 -1.05 -31.08
CA PRO A 259 -23.45 -0.57 -31.87
C PRO A 259 -22.13 -0.70 -31.11
N ASP A 260 -21.09 -1.12 -31.84
CA ASP A 260 -19.74 -1.19 -31.31
C ASP A 260 -19.14 0.22 -31.29
N GLU A 261 -19.29 0.93 -30.18
CA GLU A 261 -18.85 2.34 -30.04
C GLU A 261 -17.32 2.51 -29.91
N ARG A 262 -16.52 1.47 -30.18
CA ARG A 262 -15.04 1.53 -30.15
C ARG A 262 -14.44 2.61 -31.07
N ASP A 263 -15.18 3.15 -32.02
CA ASP A 263 -14.72 4.25 -32.88
C ASP A 263 -14.60 5.60 -32.14
N THR A 264 -15.12 5.71 -30.90
CA THR A 264 -14.81 6.82 -29.99
C THR A 264 -13.89 6.32 -28.89
N ALA A 265 -12.63 6.73 -28.91
CA ALA A 265 -11.64 6.39 -27.86
C ALA A 265 -12.04 6.86 -26.45
N ASP A 266 -13.14 7.60 -26.34
CA ASP A 266 -13.58 8.32 -25.14
C ASP A 266 -14.59 7.53 -24.31
N MET A 267 -15.06 6.36 -24.79
CA MET A 267 -15.98 5.52 -24.04
C MET A 267 -15.86 4.04 -24.39
N THR A 268 -15.84 3.19 -23.37
CA THR A 268 -15.93 1.75 -23.54
C THR A 268 -16.71 1.15 -22.38
N ILE A 269 -17.65 0.26 -22.68
CA ILE A 269 -18.37 -0.54 -21.68
C ILE A 269 -18.24 -1.99 -22.09
N TYR A 270 -17.66 -2.82 -21.25
CA TYR A 270 -17.47 -4.24 -21.47
C TYR A 270 -18.66 -5.03 -20.97
N ALA A 271 -19.05 -4.84 -19.72
CA ALA A 271 -20.18 -5.54 -19.15
C ALA A 271 -20.96 -4.67 -18.15
N SER A 272 -22.15 -5.14 -17.80
CA SER A 272 -22.95 -4.55 -16.74
C SER A 272 -24.01 -5.52 -16.21
N THR A 273 -24.44 -5.32 -14.96
CA THR A 273 -25.57 -6.00 -14.35
C THR A 273 -26.56 -5.01 -13.72
N ASP A 274 -27.85 -5.36 -13.69
CA ASP A 274 -28.84 -4.66 -12.88
C ASP A 274 -29.15 -5.46 -11.61
N THR A 275 -28.67 -4.94 -10.49
CA THR A 275 -28.75 -5.60 -9.17
C THR A 275 -30.03 -5.28 -8.40
N ARG A 276 -30.92 -4.44 -8.93
CA ARG A 276 -32.17 -4.02 -8.25
C ARG A 276 -33.43 -4.74 -8.71
N TRP A 277 -33.36 -5.53 -9.78
CA TRP A 277 -34.45 -6.41 -10.20
C TRP A 277 -34.97 -7.34 -9.08
N PHE A 278 -34.15 -7.61 -8.07
CA PHE A 278 -34.51 -8.48 -6.93
C PHE A 278 -35.48 -7.84 -5.92
N LYS A 279 -35.66 -6.51 -5.91
CA LYS A 279 -36.46 -5.79 -4.89
C LYS A 279 -37.96 -6.12 -4.88
N GLN A 280 -38.50 -6.76 -5.92
CA GLN A 280 -39.91 -7.17 -5.95
C GLN A 280 -40.22 -8.39 -5.04
N ARG A 281 -39.47 -8.60 -3.95
CA ARG A 281 -39.72 -9.67 -2.98
C ARG A 281 -40.06 -9.12 -1.58
N PRO A 282 -41.31 -8.68 -1.33
CA PRO A 282 -41.78 -8.57 0.03
C PRO A 282 -42.07 -9.99 0.55
N GLU A 283 -41.11 -10.59 1.24
CA GLU A 283 -41.27 -11.80 2.05
C GLU A 283 -41.75 -13.05 1.27
N ARG A 284 -40.83 -13.77 0.62
CA ARG A 284 -41.19 -15.04 -0.04
C ARG A 284 -41.40 -16.16 1.01
N PRO A 285 -42.54 -16.87 0.99
CA PRO A 285 -42.65 -18.17 1.62
C PRO A 285 -41.71 -19.15 0.90
N GLU A 286 -41.03 -20.05 1.62
CA GLU A 286 -40.11 -21.09 1.09
C GLU A 286 -40.74 -22.01 0.01
N THR A 287 -42.03 -21.86 -0.30
CA THR A 287 -42.83 -22.80 -1.10
C THR A 287 -43.24 -22.29 -2.49
N GLU A 288 -42.96 -21.04 -2.87
CA GLU A 288 -43.25 -20.57 -4.24
C GLU A 288 -42.07 -20.83 -5.17
N GLY A 289 -42.34 -21.56 -6.25
CA GLY A 289 -41.38 -22.21 -7.15
C GLY A 289 -40.49 -21.29 -8.01
N PRO A 290 -39.84 -21.84 -9.04
CA PRO A 290 -38.65 -21.30 -9.71
C PRO A 290 -38.86 -20.04 -10.60
N ASP A 291 -40.00 -19.35 -10.52
CA ASP A 291 -40.31 -18.19 -11.38
C ASP A 291 -39.59 -16.89 -10.93
N THR A 292 -38.41 -17.01 -10.31
CA THR A 292 -37.56 -15.86 -10.02
C THR A 292 -36.65 -15.63 -11.19
N GLU A 293 -36.80 -14.46 -11.80
CA GLU A 293 -35.92 -14.01 -12.87
C GLU A 293 -34.46 -14.05 -12.41
N ALA A 294 -33.63 -14.63 -13.26
CA ALA A 294 -32.19 -14.75 -13.04
C ALA A 294 -31.53 -13.37 -13.06
N CYS A 295 -30.34 -13.24 -12.45
CA CYS A 295 -29.57 -12.00 -12.55
C CYS A 295 -29.17 -11.75 -14.01
N PRO A 296 -29.42 -10.56 -14.58
CA PRO A 296 -28.93 -10.23 -15.91
C PRO A 296 -27.46 -9.81 -15.88
N VAL A 297 -26.65 -10.34 -16.79
CA VAL A 297 -25.33 -9.79 -17.13
C VAL A 297 -25.30 -9.50 -18.62
N ILE A 298 -25.05 -8.25 -18.97
CA ILE A 298 -25.01 -7.77 -20.34
C ILE A 298 -23.55 -7.69 -20.76
N ILE A 299 -23.22 -8.32 -21.89
CA ILE A 299 -21.86 -8.32 -22.44
C ILE A 299 -21.90 -7.48 -23.71
N ASN A 300 -21.27 -6.31 -23.66
CA ASN A 300 -21.25 -5.36 -24.77
C ASN A 300 -20.18 -5.75 -25.80
N PRO A 301 -20.33 -5.32 -27.08
CA PRO A 301 -19.39 -5.69 -28.13
C PRO A 301 -17.93 -5.33 -27.83
N ALA A 302 -17.71 -4.24 -27.11
CA ALA A 302 -16.38 -3.79 -26.75
C ALA A 302 -15.63 -4.78 -25.84
N ALA A 303 -16.33 -5.63 -25.07
CA ALA A 303 -15.71 -6.67 -24.25
C ALA A 303 -14.91 -7.66 -25.10
N MET A 304 -15.27 -7.83 -26.37
CA MET A 304 -14.56 -8.72 -27.28
C MET A 304 -13.24 -8.12 -27.81
N ALA A 305 -12.94 -6.87 -27.47
CA ALA A 305 -11.61 -6.28 -27.67
C ALA A 305 -10.62 -6.71 -26.59
N LEU A 306 -11.11 -7.19 -25.44
CA LEU A 306 -10.28 -7.71 -24.38
C LEU A 306 -9.61 -9.02 -24.80
N GLY A 307 -8.43 -9.29 -24.24
CA GLY A 307 -7.89 -10.64 -24.23
C GLY A 307 -8.81 -11.58 -23.44
N ILE A 308 -8.88 -12.85 -23.82
CA ILE A 308 -9.78 -13.85 -23.19
C ILE A 308 -9.60 -13.95 -21.67
N ALA A 309 -8.40 -13.74 -21.14
CA ALA A 309 -8.16 -13.74 -19.70
C ALA A 309 -8.87 -12.57 -18.99
N ALA A 310 -8.64 -11.34 -19.47
CA ALA A 310 -9.31 -10.14 -18.95
C ALA A 310 -10.83 -10.22 -19.12
N PHE A 311 -11.30 -10.68 -20.29
CA PHE A 311 -12.72 -10.92 -20.53
C PHE A 311 -13.34 -11.85 -19.47
N LYS A 312 -12.69 -12.97 -19.15
CA LYS A 312 -13.18 -13.89 -18.11
C LYS A 312 -13.22 -13.25 -16.72
N GLN A 313 -12.22 -12.44 -16.39
CA GLN A 313 -12.17 -11.69 -15.13
C GLN A 313 -13.32 -10.69 -15.03
N THR A 314 -13.61 -9.93 -16.10
CA THR A 314 -14.79 -9.06 -16.19
C THR A 314 -16.10 -9.84 -15.97
N ILE A 315 -16.24 -11.04 -16.56
CA ILE A 315 -17.43 -11.87 -16.28
C ILE A 315 -17.50 -12.29 -14.81
N ALA A 316 -16.36 -12.64 -14.19
CA ALA A 316 -16.31 -12.99 -12.77
C ALA A 316 -16.64 -11.80 -11.85
N HIS A 317 -16.25 -10.58 -12.24
CA HIS A 317 -16.61 -9.32 -11.58
C HIS A 317 -18.14 -9.17 -11.53
N GLU A 318 -18.80 -9.23 -12.69
CA GLU A 318 -20.26 -9.05 -12.79
C GLU A 318 -21.05 -10.14 -12.05
N ILE A 319 -20.54 -11.38 -12.03
CA ILE A 319 -21.13 -12.46 -11.23
C ILE A 319 -21.05 -12.13 -9.73
N PHE A 320 -19.98 -11.45 -9.27
CA PHE A 320 -19.85 -11.06 -7.88
C PHE A 320 -20.86 -9.96 -7.48
N HIS A 321 -21.19 -9.04 -8.38
CA HIS A 321 -22.31 -8.11 -8.15
C HIS A 321 -23.65 -8.83 -7.97
N CYS A 322 -23.93 -9.87 -8.76
CA CYS A 322 -25.11 -10.73 -8.53
C CYS A 322 -25.03 -11.40 -7.14
N PHE A 323 -23.86 -11.92 -6.75
CA PHE A 323 -23.64 -12.48 -5.42
C PHE A 323 -23.91 -11.46 -4.30
N GLN A 324 -23.42 -10.22 -4.42
CA GLN A 324 -23.66 -9.14 -3.47
C GLN A 324 -25.16 -8.82 -3.38
N ALA A 325 -25.85 -8.74 -4.52
CA ALA A 325 -27.28 -8.45 -4.57
C ALA A 325 -28.11 -9.52 -3.84
N TRP A 326 -27.69 -10.79 -3.84
CA TRP A 326 -28.39 -11.87 -3.14
C TRP A 326 -28.00 -12.02 -1.68
N ASN A 327 -26.71 -11.97 -1.38
CA ASN A 327 -26.18 -12.34 -0.07
C ASN A 327 -26.00 -11.13 0.85
N LEU A 328 -25.97 -9.92 0.27
CA LEU A 328 -25.77 -8.64 0.94
C LEU A 328 -26.82 -7.61 0.52
N GLU A 329 -28.01 -8.04 0.06
CA GLU A 329 -29.04 -7.19 -0.55
C GLU A 329 -29.26 -5.88 0.21
N ARG A 330 -29.44 -5.95 1.53
CA ARG A 330 -29.76 -4.76 2.33
C ARG A 330 -28.57 -3.80 2.43
N GLN A 331 -27.35 -4.33 2.53
CA GLN A 331 -26.11 -3.55 2.61
C GLN A 331 -25.73 -2.99 1.25
N PHE A 332 -25.95 -3.74 0.17
CA PHE A 332 -25.57 -3.36 -1.17
C PHE A 332 -26.60 -2.43 -1.83
N ASN A 333 -27.89 -2.76 -1.78
CA ASN A 333 -28.94 -1.96 -2.43
C ASN A 333 -29.52 -0.87 -1.54
N GLY A 334 -29.48 -1.03 -0.22
CA GLY A 334 -30.09 -0.13 0.76
C GLY A 334 -29.44 1.26 0.82
N PRO A 335 -28.10 1.36 0.97
CA PRO A 335 -27.37 2.62 0.92
C PRO A 335 -27.42 3.32 -0.43
N GLY A 336 -27.61 2.57 -1.52
CA GLY A 336 -27.63 3.14 -2.86
C GLY A 336 -26.23 3.53 -3.31
N GLU A 337 -25.99 4.82 -3.59
CA GLU A 337 -24.70 5.28 -4.10
C GLU A 337 -23.56 5.09 -3.10
N ASP A 338 -23.87 5.12 -1.81
CA ASP A 338 -22.87 5.10 -0.75
C ASP A 338 -22.21 3.73 -0.54
N SER A 339 -22.70 2.65 -1.15
CA SER A 339 -22.07 1.31 -1.05
C SER A 339 -21.07 1.00 -2.17
N TRP A 340 -21.01 1.81 -3.24
CA TRP A 340 -20.16 1.48 -4.40
C TRP A 340 -18.67 1.40 -4.09
N TRP A 341 -18.20 2.15 -3.09
CA TRP A 341 -16.81 2.09 -2.68
C TRP A 341 -16.33 0.69 -2.28
N TRP A 342 -17.22 -0.12 -1.72
CA TRP A 342 -16.94 -1.53 -1.48
C TRP A 342 -17.60 -2.44 -2.50
N GLY A 343 -18.68 -1.99 -3.16
CA GLY A 343 -19.35 -2.71 -4.23
C GLY A 343 -18.38 -3.12 -5.33
N ASP A 344 -17.78 -2.14 -6.01
CA ASP A 344 -16.86 -2.39 -7.11
C ASP A 344 -15.50 -2.87 -6.59
N GLY A 345 -14.98 -2.23 -5.54
CA GLY A 345 -13.70 -2.63 -4.95
C GLY A 345 -13.66 -4.10 -4.49
N THR A 346 -14.79 -4.67 -4.04
CA THR A 346 -14.85 -6.11 -3.73
C THR A 346 -15.19 -6.97 -4.93
N ALA A 347 -15.96 -6.50 -5.90
CA ALA A 347 -16.17 -7.25 -7.14
C ALA A 347 -14.86 -7.44 -7.92
N GLU A 348 -14.03 -6.40 -7.97
CA GLU A 348 -12.65 -6.48 -8.47
C GLU A 348 -11.84 -7.51 -7.67
N TYR A 349 -11.71 -7.32 -6.35
CA TYR A 349 -10.94 -8.22 -5.49
C TYR A 349 -11.37 -9.70 -5.65
N PHE A 350 -12.68 -9.98 -5.64
CA PHE A 350 -13.17 -11.35 -5.76
C PHE A 350 -13.02 -11.92 -7.17
N SER A 351 -13.07 -11.10 -8.21
CA SER A 351 -12.74 -11.54 -9.57
C SER A 351 -11.26 -11.97 -9.68
N ASN A 352 -10.36 -11.28 -8.97
CA ASN A 352 -8.93 -11.62 -8.91
C ASN A 352 -8.71 -12.99 -8.24
N LEU A 353 -9.56 -13.36 -7.28
CA LEU A 353 -9.48 -14.68 -6.64
C LEU A 353 -9.88 -15.81 -7.59
N VAL A 354 -10.75 -15.54 -8.57
CA VAL A 354 -11.11 -16.50 -9.63
C VAL A 354 -10.01 -16.57 -10.69
N TYR A 355 -9.42 -15.41 -11.03
CA TYR A 355 -8.42 -15.27 -12.09
C TYR A 355 -7.13 -14.57 -11.62
N PRO A 356 -6.36 -15.19 -10.71
CA PRO A 356 -5.29 -14.51 -10.01
C PRO A 356 -4.13 -14.05 -10.90
N SER A 357 -3.93 -14.65 -12.07
CA SER A 357 -2.82 -14.33 -12.97
C SER A 357 -3.16 -13.37 -14.10
N THR A 358 -4.38 -12.83 -14.14
CA THR A 358 -4.83 -11.96 -15.23
C THR A 358 -4.40 -10.51 -15.01
N ASP A 359 -4.39 -10.05 -13.76
CA ASP A 359 -3.93 -8.74 -13.32
C ASP A 359 -4.67 -7.54 -13.96
N ALA A 360 -5.91 -7.71 -14.42
CA ALA A 360 -6.66 -6.59 -15.03
C ALA A 360 -6.89 -5.44 -14.03
N GLU A 361 -6.92 -5.73 -12.74
CA GLU A 361 -7.11 -4.75 -11.67
C GLU A 361 -5.95 -3.74 -11.57
N TYR A 362 -4.79 -4.04 -12.14
CA TYR A 362 -3.63 -3.14 -12.10
C TYR A 362 -3.87 -1.85 -12.89
N ASP A 363 -4.85 -1.82 -13.78
CA ASP A 363 -5.26 -0.60 -14.48
C ASP A 363 -5.80 0.47 -13.49
N PHE A 364 -6.31 0.07 -12.33
CA PHE A 364 -6.79 0.98 -11.28
C PHE A 364 -5.72 1.36 -10.24
N ALA A 365 -4.52 0.78 -10.32
CA ALA A 365 -3.46 1.00 -9.32
C ALA A 365 -2.94 2.45 -9.31
N ASP A 366 -2.76 3.05 -10.48
CA ASP A 366 -2.29 4.43 -10.61
C ASP A 366 -3.36 5.42 -10.08
N SER A 367 -4.64 5.15 -10.34
CA SER A 367 -5.77 5.93 -9.82
C SER A 367 -5.95 5.78 -8.32
N PHE A 368 -5.83 4.56 -7.77
CA PHE A 368 -5.79 4.35 -6.32
C PHE A 368 -4.69 5.19 -5.67
N ASN A 369 -3.48 5.16 -6.25
CA ASN A 369 -2.39 5.95 -5.71
C ASN A 369 -2.76 7.44 -5.66
N TRP A 370 -3.25 8.02 -6.76
CA TRP A 370 -3.59 9.43 -6.78
C TRP A 370 -4.74 9.77 -5.81
N MET A 371 -5.88 9.07 -5.91
CA MET A 371 -7.07 9.38 -5.12
C MET A 371 -6.81 9.20 -3.63
N SER A 372 -6.07 8.16 -3.23
CA SER A 372 -5.84 7.86 -1.81
C SER A 372 -5.10 8.94 -1.03
N GLN A 373 -4.44 9.89 -1.71
CA GLN A 373 -3.77 11.02 -1.05
C GLN A 373 -4.76 12.03 -0.45
N THR A 374 -5.90 12.25 -1.11
CA THR A 374 -6.84 13.32 -0.78
C THR A 374 -8.22 12.79 -0.40
N ASP A 375 -8.58 11.63 -0.93
CA ASP A 375 -9.93 11.11 -0.88
C ASP A 375 -10.04 9.97 0.15
N PRO A 376 -11.11 9.94 0.96
CA PRO A 376 -11.37 8.80 1.83
C PRO A 376 -11.65 7.55 1.00
N LEU A 377 -11.26 6.35 1.49
CA LEU A 377 -11.62 5.10 0.81
C LEU A 377 -13.12 5.02 0.46
N THR A 378 -14.00 5.57 1.29
CA THR A 378 -15.46 5.57 1.06
C THR A 378 -15.95 6.46 -0.09
N THR A 379 -15.06 7.14 -0.81
CA THR A 379 -15.38 7.96 -1.99
C THR A 379 -14.79 7.43 -3.28
N MET A 380 -13.91 6.42 -3.21
CA MET A 380 -13.38 5.70 -4.37
C MET A 380 -14.34 4.57 -4.79
N SER A 381 -14.07 3.87 -5.90
CA SER A 381 -14.84 2.69 -6.31
C SER A 381 -13.93 1.49 -6.59
N TYR A 382 -13.52 1.28 -7.83
CA TYR A 382 -12.67 0.15 -8.27
C TYR A 382 -11.31 0.18 -7.58
N GLU A 383 -10.75 1.38 -7.39
CA GLU A 383 -9.44 1.62 -6.76
C GLU A 383 -9.32 0.93 -5.39
N ASN A 384 -10.45 0.79 -4.67
CA ASN A 384 -10.46 0.15 -3.37
C ASN A 384 -10.15 -1.34 -3.41
N PHE A 385 -10.03 -1.98 -4.58
CA PHE A 385 -9.52 -3.34 -4.70
C PHE A 385 -8.19 -3.51 -3.95
N VAL A 386 -7.34 -2.47 -3.90
CA VAL A 386 -6.07 -2.48 -3.17
C VAL A 386 -6.29 -2.67 -1.66
N PHE A 387 -7.28 -1.98 -1.09
CA PHE A 387 -7.65 -2.14 0.33
C PHE A 387 -8.28 -3.51 0.60
N PHE A 388 -9.17 -3.98 -0.28
CA PHE A 388 -9.79 -5.30 -0.12
C PHE A 388 -8.81 -6.46 -0.33
N GLN A 389 -7.82 -6.32 -1.22
CA GLN A 389 -6.71 -7.25 -1.35
C GLN A 389 -5.89 -7.32 -0.05
N PHE A 390 -5.59 -6.18 0.57
CA PHE A 390 -4.91 -6.14 1.86
C PHE A 390 -5.73 -6.82 2.96
N LEU A 391 -7.04 -6.53 3.04
CA LEU A 391 -7.92 -7.21 3.99
C LEU A 391 -7.96 -8.71 3.74
N GLY A 392 -8.09 -9.14 2.49
CA GLY A 392 -8.03 -10.53 2.08
C GLY A 392 -6.77 -11.25 2.57
N ASN A 393 -5.61 -10.62 2.40
CA ASN A 393 -4.32 -11.15 2.87
C ASN A 393 -4.21 -11.23 4.40
N THR A 394 -4.97 -10.39 5.13
CA THR A 394 -4.83 -10.21 6.58
C THR A 394 -5.87 -11.01 7.37
N ILE A 395 -7.14 -10.95 6.94
CA ILE A 395 -8.29 -11.53 7.64
C ILE A 395 -9.00 -12.62 6.82
N GLY A 396 -8.50 -12.93 5.62
CA GLY A 396 -9.08 -13.95 4.73
C GLY A 396 -10.32 -13.47 3.99
N GLU A 397 -10.69 -14.22 2.96
CA GLU A 397 -11.82 -13.95 2.06
C GLU A 397 -13.16 -13.93 2.84
N GLU A 398 -13.38 -14.91 3.73
CA GLU A 398 -14.54 -14.94 4.62
C GLU A 398 -14.57 -13.76 5.58
N GLY A 399 -13.41 -13.27 6.01
CA GLY A 399 -13.28 -12.08 6.84
C GLY A 399 -13.76 -10.82 6.12
N VAL A 400 -13.42 -10.69 4.84
CA VAL A 400 -13.94 -9.61 3.99
C VAL A 400 -15.46 -9.71 3.87
N ILE A 401 -16.02 -10.88 3.56
CA ILE A 401 -17.49 -11.06 3.48
C ILE A 401 -18.16 -10.76 4.82
N ALA A 402 -17.56 -11.17 5.94
CA ALA A 402 -18.07 -10.87 7.27
C ALA A 402 -18.08 -9.36 7.55
N LEU A 403 -17.03 -8.62 7.14
CA LEU A 403 -16.99 -7.17 7.19
C LEU A 403 -18.15 -6.55 6.39
N LEU A 404 -18.36 -6.96 5.14
CA LEU A 404 -19.42 -6.40 4.29
C LEU A 404 -20.80 -6.58 4.92
N ARG A 405 -21.06 -7.69 5.60
CA ARG A 405 -22.32 -7.94 6.32
C ARG A 405 -22.56 -6.96 7.47
N THR A 406 -21.52 -6.33 8.01
CA THR A 406 -21.63 -5.32 9.09
C THR A 406 -21.87 -3.90 8.59
N LEU A 407 -21.71 -3.66 7.28
CA LEU A 407 -21.89 -2.33 6.71
C LEU A 407 -23.36 -1.86 6.80
N PRO A 408 -23.61 -0.54 6.77
CA PRO A 408 -24.95 0.00 6.93
C PRO A 408 -25.88 -0.44 5.81
N THR A 409 -27.16 -0.58 6.14
CA THR A 409 -28.23 -0.86 5.16
C THR A 409 -28.99 0.40 4.75
N THR A 410 -28.56 1.57 5.22
CA THR A 410 -29.22 2.86 4.99
C THR A 410 -28.28 3.80 4.24
N PRO A 411 -28.81 4.71 3.43
CA PRO A 411 -27.99 5.72 2.74
C PRO A 411 -27.19 6.60 3.69
N GLY A 412 -26.08 7.11 3.20
CA GLY A 412 -25.23 8.11 3.80
C GLY A 412 -23.78 7.65 3.95
N ARG A 413 -22.86 8.33 3.24
CA ARG A 413 -21.41 8.18 3.39
C ARG A 413 -20.92 8.27 4.84
N ALA A 414 -21.49 9.17 5.64
CA ALA A 414 -21.15 9.26 7.06
C ALA A 414 -21.47 7.97 7.84
N ALA A 415 -22.54 7.26 7.47
CA ALA A 415 -22.87 5.96 8.05
C ALA A 415 -21.88 4.89 7.62
N GLN A 416 -21.44 4.89 6.35
CA GLN A 416 -20.42 3.97 5.83
C GLN A 416 -19.08 4.16 6.56
N LEU A 417 -18.60 5.40 6.66
CA LEU A 417 -17.41 5.77 7.42
C LEU A 417 -17.52 5.32 8.88
N ALA A 418 -18.66 5.58 9.53
CA ALA A 418 -18.87 5.21 10.92
C ALA A 418 -18.88 3.68 11.13
N ALA A 419 -19.46 2.91 10.20
CA ALA A 419 -19.48 1.46 10.28
C ALA A 419 -18.08 0.87 10.06
N LEU A 420 -17.33 1.36 9.06
CA LEU A 420 -15.95 0.93 8.82
C LEU A 420 -15.08 1.23 10.05
N ALA A 421 -15.19 2.44 10.61
CA ALA A 421 -14.48 2.84 11.84
C ALA A 421 -14.86 1.98 13.07
N ALA A 422 -16.08 1.46 13.11
CA ALA A 422 -16.57 0.64 14.22
C ALA A 422 -16.05 -0.81 14.20
N VAL A 423 -15.39 -1.23 13.12
CA VAL A 423 -14.76 -2.56 13.05
C VAL A 423 -13.63 -2.64 14.09
N PRO A 424 -13.62 -3.67 14.95
CA PRO A 424 -12.60 -3.80 15.99
C PRO A 424 -11.18 -3.80 15.41
N GLY A 425 -10.30 -2.91 15.91
CA GLY A 425 -8.92 -2.82 15.45
C GLY A 425 -8.74 -2.18 14.07
N MET A 426 -9.73 -1.42 13.59
CA MET A 426 -9.66 -0.79 12.26
C MET A 426 -8.55 0.25 12.15
N GLU A 427 -8.22 0.99 13.22
CA GLU A 427 -7.10 1.95 13.18
C GLU A 427 -5.76 1.23 12.95
N GLU A 428 -5.50 0.12 13.65
CA GLU A 428 -4.31 -0.71 13.44
C GLU A 428 -4.31 -1.37 12.06
N THR A 429 -5.48 -1.86 11.62
CA THR A 429 -5.64 -2.48 10.30
C THR A 429 -5.33 -1.49 9.18
N PHE A 430 -5.87 -0.26 9.28
CA PHE A 430 -5.64 0.79 8.31
C PHE A 430 -4.19 1.30 8.34
N GLU A 431 -3.56 1.38 9.52
CA GLU A 431 -2.13 1.68 9.62
C GLU A 431 -1.27 0.60 8.94
N ALA A 432 -1.58 -0.68 9.17
CA ALA A 432 -0.86 -1.78 8.54
C ALA A 432 -1.03 -1.79 7.02
N PHE A 433 -2.24 -1.46 6.53
CA PHE A 433 -2.50 -1.26 5.10
C PHE A 433 -1.61 -0.17 4.51
N VAL A 434 -1.62 1.01 5.11
CA VAL A 434 -0.83 2.18 4.69
C VAL A 434 0.66 1.86 4.63
N ARG A 435 1.20 1.21 5.67
CA ARG A 435 2.60 0.77 5.68
C ARG A 435 2.88 -0.27 4.59
N SER A 436 1.97 -1.23 4.38
CA SER A 436 2.16 -2.27 3.37
C SER A 436 2.23 -1.69 1.96
N VAL A 437 1.38 -0.70 1.66
CA VAL A 437 1.41 0.04 0.40
C VAL A 437 2.69 0.87 0.27
N LEU A 438 3.06 1.68 1.27
CA LEU A 438 4.27 2.52 1.22
C LEU A 438 5.55 1.68 1.10
N ASP A 439 5.62 0.55 1.77
CA ASP A 439 6.76 -0.36 1.73
C ASP A 439 6.74 -1.31 0.52
N GLN A 440 5.73 -1.23 -0.34
CA GLN A 440 5.54 -2.10 -1.51
C GLN A 440 5.60 -3.60 -1.15
N THR A 441 4.94 -3.97 -0.05
CA THR A 441 4.90 -5.35 0.47
C THR A 441 3.55 -6.04 0.25
N LEU A 442 2.58 -5.34 -0.36
CA LEU A 442 1.26 -5.89 -0.64
C LEU A 442 1.36 -6.94 -1.74
N MET A 443 0.85 -8.15 -1.46
CA MET A 443 0.75 -9.22 -2.45
C MET A 443 -0.62 -9.19 -3.13
N ASP A 444 -0.66 -9.43 -4.43
CA ASP A 444 -1.89 -9.70 -5.18
C ASP A 444 -2.38 -11.15 -4.98
N SER A 445 -3.49 -11.49 -5.61
CA SER A 445 -4.10 -12.82 -5.52
C SER A 445 -3.28 -13.94 -6.20
N SER A 446 -2.30 -13.61 -7.05
CA SER A 446 -1.30 -14.58 -7.55
C SER A 446 -0.14 -14.83 -6.58
N GLY A 447 -0.04 -14.04 -5.51
CA GLY A 447 1.09 -14.05 -4.59
C GLY A 447 2.31 -13.28 -5.10
N ARG A 448 2.15 -12.43 -6.13
CA ARG A 448 3.19 -11.49 -6.57
C ARG A 448 3.03 -10.15 -5.86
N LEU A 449 4.11 -9.39 -5.77
CA LEU A 449 4.05 -8.04 -5.21
C LEU A 449 3.30 -7.11 -6.16
N MET A 450 2.33 -6.39 -5.60
CA MET A 450 1.60 -5.36 -6.32
C MET A 450 2.48 -4.12 -6.48
N HIS A 451 2.83 -3.80 -7.72
CA HIS A 451 3.67 -2.65 -8.05
C HIS A 451 2.83 -1.37 -8.15
N LEU A 452 2.44 -0.83 -7.00
CA LEU A 452 1.82 0.49 -6.92
C LEU A 452 2.89 1.53 -7.23
N LYS A 453 2.76 2.21 -8.36
CA LYS A 453 3.57 3.42 -8.59
C LYS A 453 3.09 4.42 -7.55
N LEU A 454 3.98 4.81 -6.65
CA LEU A 454 3.71 5.87 -5.69
C LEU A 454 4.39 7.16 -6.18
N PRO A 455 3.87 7.88 -7.20
CA PRO A 455 4.26 9.25 -7.41
C PRO A 455 3.90 10.01 -6.15
N LEU A 456 4.93 10.43 -5.43
CA LEU A 456 4.81 11.44 -4.41
C LEU A 456 4.77 12.76 -5.18
N ASP A 457 3.63 13.45 -5.13
CA ASP A 457 3.48 14.74 -5.83
C ASP A 457 4.56 15.70 -5.29
N ALA A 458 5.10 16.57 -6.14
CA ALA A 458 5.96 17.66 -5.71
C ALA A 458 5.31 18.52 -4.60
N ASN A 459 3.98 18.63 -4.59
CA ASN A 459 3.23 19.31 -3.54
C ASN A 459 3.27 18.58 -2.18
N ASP A 460 3.53 17.28 -2.16
CA ASP A 460 3.69 16.46 -0.95
C ASP A 460 5.13 16.51 -0.41
N VAL A 461 6.01 17.28 -1.05
CA VAL A 461 7.42 17.45 -0.65
C VAL A 461 7.56 18.70 0.22
N VAL A 462 7.81 18.49 1.51
CA VAL A 462 8.07 19.55 2.48
C VAL A 462 9.55 19.60 2.81
N ARG A 463 10.21 20.73 2.52
CA ARG A 463 11.64 20.92 2.80
C ARG A 463 11.88 21.78 4.05
N PHE A 464 12.77 21.32 4.92
CA PHE A 464 13.32 22.06 6.04
C PHE A 464 14.77 22.47 5.74
N SER A 465 14.96 23.79 5.59
CA SER A 465 16.26 24.41 5.37
C SER A 465 16.68 25.35 6.52
N ASP A 466 15.74 25.70 7.40
CA ASP A 466 15.91 26.59 8.55
C ASP A 466 14.83 26.23 9.61
N ILE A 467 14.81 26.98 10.72
CA ILE A 467 13.79 26.96 11.76
C ILE A 467 12.42 27.21 11.13
N GLY A 468 11.44 26.38 11.47
CA GLY A 468 10.10 26.48 10.92
C GLY A 468 9.16 25.46 11.49
N ILE A 469 7.86 25.68 11.26
CA ILE A 469 6.79 24.76 11.64
C ILE A 469 6.02 24.39 10.38
N ARG A 470 5.65 23.11 10.26
CA ARG A 470 4.78 22.59 9.20
C ARG A 470 3.75 21.66 9.80
N ASP A 471 2.54 21.71 9.27
CA ASP A 471 1.42 20.89 9.69
C ASP A 471 1.09 19.89 8.58
N PHE A 472 0.88 18.64 8.98
CA PHE A 472 0.53 17.52 8.13
C PHE A 472 -0.81 16.97 8.63
N SER A 473 -1.84 16.91 7.78
CA SER A 473 -3.18 16.55 8.25
C SER A 473 -3.87 15.51 7.39
N ALA A 474 -4.69 14.68 8.03
CA ALA A 474 -5.49 13.66 7.36
C ALA A 474 -6.92 13.64 7.88
N GLU A 475 -7.85 13.45 6.97
CA GLU A 475 -9.25 13.12 7.24
C GLU A 475 -9.43 11.60 7.40
N PRO A 476 -10.60 11.13 7.88
CA PRO A 476 -10.81 9.72 8.15
C PRO A 476 -10.70 8.86 6.89
N PHE A 477 -9.92 7.79 6.96
CA PHE A 477 -9.65 6.86 5.86
C PHE A 477 -9.03 7.50 4.61
N VAL A 478 -8.39 8.66 4.75
CA VAL A 478 -7.47 9.20 3.74
C VAL A 478 -6.07 8.68 4.02
N PHE A 479 -5.36 8.26 2.98
CA PHE A 479 -3.98 7.82 3.05
C PHE A 479 -3.03 8.99 2.77
N ALA A 480 -3.05 9.97 3.68
CA ALA A 480 -2.19 11.15 3.60
C ALA A 480 -0.73 10.78 3.88
N ARG A 481 0.15 11.17 2.96
CA ARG A 481 1.57 10.84 2.97
C ARG A 481 2.40 11.99 2.42
N TYR A 482 3.62 12.14 2.94
CA TYR A 482 4.48 13.29 2.64
C TYR A 482 5.94 12.84 2.56
N ILE A 483 6.70 13.48 1.68
CA ILE A 483 8.17 13.45 1.75
C ILE A 483 8.61 14.68 2.53
N VAL A 484 9.28 14.47 3.65
CA VAL A 484 9.90 15.55 4.41
C VAL A 484 11.40 15.51 4.19
N ILE A 485 11.94 16.52 3.53
CA ILE A 485 13.36 16.63 3.19
C ILE A 485 14.04 17.58 4.17
N PHE A 486 15.10 17.10 4.81
CA PHE A 486 16.02 17.95 5.55
C PHE A 486 17.23 18.22 4.68
N ASP A 487 17.58 19.51 4.53
CA ASP A 487 18.75 19.91 3.75
C ASP A 487 20.02 19.19 4.22
N SER A 488 20.89 18.86 3.26
CA SER A 488 22.23 18.36 3.53
C SER A 488 23.06 19.31 4.42
N GLU A 489 24.11 18.76 5.03
CA GLU A 489 25.09 19.49 5.84
C GLU A 489 24.52 20.28 7.02
N LYS A 490 23.35 19.87 7.52
CA LYS A 490 22.64 20.55 8.62
C LYS A 490 22.10 19.54 9.63
N SER A 491 22.10 19.94 10.90
CA SER A 491 21.45 19.20 11.99
C SER A 491 20.30 20.02 12.55
N PHE A 492 19.13 19.40 12.59
CA PHE A 492 17.86 19.98 13.00
C PHE A 492 17.47 19.39 14.35
N ALA A 493 17.31 20.24 15.37
CA ALA A 493 16.56 19.84 16.54
C ALA A 493 15.08 19.95 16.18
N VAL A 494 14.38 18.82 16.27
CA VAL A 494 12.97 18.73 15.89
C VAL A 494 12.09 18.37 17.08
N GLU A 495 10.91 18.96 17.11
CA GLU A 495 9.82 18.63 18.02
C GLU A 495 8.59 18.29 17.19
N THR A 496 7.91 17.19 17.55
CA THR A 496 6.64 16.81 16.95
C THR A 496 5.50 17.05 17.94
N LEU A 497 4.37 17.57 17.44
CA LEU A 497 3.15 17.75 18.21
C LEU A 497 1.98 17.11 17.46
N SER A 498 1.30 16.21 18.14
CA SER A 498 0.15 15.50 17.62
C SER A 498 -1.16 16.08 18.14
N VAL A 499 -2.05 16.52 17.25
CA VAL A 499 -3.40 17.00 17.56
C VAL A 499 -4.45 16.12 16.88
N GLY A 500 -5.48 15.71 17.64
CA GLY A 500 -6.55 14.82 17.16
C GLY A 500 -6.31 13.34 17.47
N VAL A 501 -7.28 12.49 17.12
CA VAL A 501 -7.19 11.02 17.25
C VAL A 501 -6.68 10.46 15.93
N GLY A 502 -5.74 9.52 15.96
CA GLY A 502 -5.12 8.96 14.77
C GLY A 502 -3.67 8.60 15.01
N ARG A 503 -2.97 8.23 13.93
CA ARG A 503 -1.58 7.79 13.96
C ARG A 503 -0.75 8.52 12.94
N SER A 504 0.54 8.62 13.24
CA SER A 504 1.56 9.09 12.32
C SER A 504 2.83 8.32 12.58
N SER A 505 3.62 8.11 11.55
CA SER A 505 4.95 7.52 11.69
C SER A 505 5.85 8.00 10.57
N TRP A 506 7.15 7.87 10.81
CA TRP A 506 8.21 8.29 9.92
C TRP A 506 9.07 7.09 9.56
N ARG A 507 9.68 7.11 8.36
CA ARG A 507 10.81 6.26 8.01
C ARG A 507 11.77 7.02 7.11
N ALA A 508 13.05 6.67 7.13
CA ALA A 508 13.98 7.21 6.15
C ALA A 508 13.58 6.75 4.74
N GLY A 509 13.66 7.64 3.75
CA GLY A 509 13.18 7.38 2.39
C GLY A 509 13.88 6.21 1.70
N ALA A 510 15.13 5.91 2.07
CA ALA A 510 15.92 4.82 1.51
C ALA A 510 15.64 3.44 2.16
N THR A 511 14.90 3.38 3.27
CA THR A 511 14.67 2.13 4.02
C THR A 511 13.25 1.64 3.85
N MET A 512 13.03 0.35 3.57
CA MET A 512 11.70 -0.27 3.66
C MET A 512 11.41 -0.67 5.11
N GLY A 513 10.19 -0.41 5.58
CA GLY A 513 9.83 -0.61 6.98
C GLY A 513 10.49 0.42 7.91
N GLY A 514 10.83 0.00 9.14
CA GLY A 514 11.51 0.88 10.10
C GLY A 514 10.66 2.07 10.60
N TRP A 515 9.33 1.96 10.45
CA TRP A 515 8.37 2.98 10.90
C TRP A 515 8.51 3.27 12.40
N ALA A 516 8.96 4.47 12.72
CA ALA A 516 9.22 4.93 14.08
C ALA A 516 8.89 6.44 14.23
N PRO A 517 8.89 6.98 15.46
CA PRO A 517 8.96 8.42 15.65
C PRO A 517 10.19 9.02 14.95
N LEU A 518 10.07 10.26 14.48
CA LEU A 518 11.19 10.98 13.87
C LEU A 518 12.33 11.14 14.91
N PRO A 519 13.59 10.78 14.57
CA PRO A 519 14.70 10.94 15.50
C PRO A 519 14.94 12.43 15.79
N THR A 520 15.46 12.72 16.99
CA THR A 520 15.88 14.07 17.37
C THR A 520 17.28 14.01 17.99
N PRO A 521 18.29 14.72 17.43
CA PRO A 521 18.21 15.57 16.22
C PRO A 521 18.04 14.75 14.92
N VAL A 522 17.59 15.42 13.86
CA VAL A 522 17.69 14.93 12.46
C VAL A 522 18.90 15.58 11.82
N THR A 523 19.90 14.79 11.43
CA THR A 523 21.12 15.30 10.81
C THR A 523 21.17 14.89 9.35
N GLY A 524 21.11 15.87 8.44
CA GLY A 524 21.38 15.68 7.02
C GLY A 524 22.86 15.36 6.80
N GLY A 525 23.14 14.42 5.90
CA GLY A 525 24.50 14.03 5.53
C GLY A 525 25.08 14.91 4.42
N CYS A 526 25.87 14.29 3.55
CA CYS A 526 26.37 14.92 2.32
C CYS A 526 25.24 15.14 1.30
N GLU A 527 24.16 14.37 1.42
CA GLU A 527 22.95 14.50 0.61
C GLU A 527 21.76 14.94 1.48
N ASP A 528 20.76 15.52 0.82
CA ASP A 528 19.46 15.77 1.42
C ASP A 528 18.92 14.47 2.04
N LEU A 529 18.35 14.57 3.23
CA LEU A 529 17.81 13.42 3.95
C LEU A 529 16.28 13.37 3.84
N PRO A 530 15.72 12.57 2.91
CA PRO A 530 14.28 12.41 2.81
C PRO A 530 13.77 11.46 3.89
N TYR A 531 12.68 11.85 4.53
CA TYR A 531 11.82 10.97 5.30
C TYR A 531 10.48 10.81 4.59
N LEU A 532 9.97 9.60 4.58
CA LEU A 532 8.57 9.36 4.27
C LEU A 532 7.76 9.39 5.56
N MET A 533 6.65 10.10 5.53
CA MET A 533 5.73 10.25 6.64
C MET A 533 4.32 9.89 6.17
N TYR A 534 3.53 9.28 7.05
CA TYR A 534 2.08 9.27 6.89
C TYR A 534 1.39 9.90 8.10
N VAL A 535 0.18 10.40 7.87
CA VAL A 535 -0.78 10.82 8.90
C VAL A 535 -2.10 10.16 8.55
N ILE A 536 -2.73 9.52 9.53
CA ILE A 536 -4.01 8.84 9.32
C ILE A 536 -4.92 8.98 10.53
N THR A 537 -6.22 8.88 10.27
CA THR A 537 -7.23 8.64 11.30
C THR A 537 -8.33 7.78 10.72
N THR A 538 -9.00 7.02 11.58
CA THR A 538 -10.21 6.26 11.23
C THR A 538 -11.44 6.80 11.97
N THR A 539 -11.28 7.82 12.83
CA THR A 539 -12.37 8.35 13.64
C THR A 539 -13.26 9.27 12.79
N PRO A 540 -14.56 8.96 12.60
CA PRO A 540 -15.43 9.77 11.75
C PRO A 540 -15.47 11.25 12.17
N ALA A 541 -15.42 12.14 11.18
CA ALA A 541 -15.38 13.60 11.34
C ALA A 541 -14.19 14.15 12.17
N ALA A 542 -13.22 13.31 12.56
CA ALA A 542 -11.98 13.78 13.15
C ALA A 542 -10.98 14.17 12.06
N VAL A 543 -10.14 15.16 12.37
CA VAL A 543 -8.93 15.46 11.61
C VAL A 543 -7.75 15.16 12.52
N ARG A 544 -6.77 14.42 12.01
CA ARG A 544 -5.48 14.23 12.68
C ARG A 544 -4.50 15.21 12.06
N THR A 545 -3.84 16.02 12.89
CA THR A 545 -2.79 16.94 12.45
C THR A 545 -1.51 16.67 13.21
N GLU A 546 -0.42 16.38 12.51
CA GLU A 546 0.92 16.31 13.05
C GLU A 546 1.69 17.58 12.69
N SER A 547 2.13 18.33 13.69
CA SER A 547 2.98 19.50 13.52
C SER A 547 4.44 19.10 13.74
N LEU A 548 5.31 19.42 12.79
CA LEU A 548 6.76 19.28 12.91
C LEU A 548 7.39 20.67 13.03
N ALA A 549 8.08 20.92 14.15
CA ALA A 549 8.81 22.15 14.40
C ALA A 549 10.32 21.87 14.39
N ALA A 550 11.04 22.46 13.45
CA ALA A 550 12.50 22.59 13.55
C ALA A 550 12.79 23.80 14.47
N THR A 551 13.26 23.54 15.69
CA THR A 551 13.45 24.57 16.73
C THR A 551 14.85 25.18 16.72
N SER A 552 15.84 24.44 16.20
CA SER A 552 17.18 24.95 15.92
C SER A 552 17.79 24.24 14.73
N VAL A 553 18.62 24.96 13.97
CA VAL A 553 19.41 24.41 12.87
C VAL A 553 20.87 24.78 13.11
N THR A 554 21.75 23.78 13.06
CA THR A 554 23.19 23.97 13.14
C THR A 554 23.86 23.37 11.91
N GLU A 555 24.92 23.99 11.42
CA GLU A 555 25.76 23.38 10.39
C GLU A 555 26.29 22.03 10.90
N ALA A 556 26.19 21.02 10.05
CA ALA A 556 26.67 19.67 10.27
C ALA A 556 27.40 19.25 8.98
N PRO A 557 28.56 19.85 8.68
CA PRO A 557 29.28 19.60 7.45
C PRO A 557 29.48 18.09 7.25
N CYS A 558 29.55 17.71 5.97
CA CYS A 558 29.87 16.37 5.56
C CYS A 558 31.19 16.39 4.77
N ASP A 559 32.05 15.43 5.06
CA ASP A 559 33.27 15.22 4.30
C ASP A 559 33.04 14.06 3.32
N GLU A 560 32.88 14.39 2.03
CA GLU A 560 32.71 13.41 0.96
C GLU A 560 33.85 12.39 0.91
N CYS A 561 35.05 12.75 1.39
CA CYS A 561 36.17 11.82 1.46
C CYS A 561 35.89 10.63 2.37
N LEU A 562 35.03 10.76 3.38
CA LEU A 562 34.71 9.65 4.29
C LEU A 562 33.72 8.65 3.69
N LEU A 563 32.98 8.99 2.63
CA LEU A 563 31.94 8.12 2.08
C LEU A 563 32.51 6.77 1.62
N GLY A 564 31.80 5.69 1.93
CA GLY A 564 32.21 4.32 1.60
C GLY A 564 32.68 3.52 2.81
N ARG A 565 33.35 2.39 2.56
CA ARG A 565 33.84 1.46 3.59
C ARG A 565 35.37 1.49 3.70
N TRP A 566 35.84 1.65 4.93
CA TRP A 566 37.23 1.77 5.33
C TRP A 566 37.63 0.60 6.21
N GLU A 567 38.76 -0.03 5.94
CA GLU A 567 39.30 -1.11 6.77
C GLU A 567 40.67 -0.72 7.33
N ALA A 568 40.81 -0.84 8.65
CA ALA A 568 42.06 -0.52 9.33
C ALA A 568 43.15 -1.52 8.93
N THR A 569 44.36 -1.02 8.71
CA THR A 569 45.52 -1.89 8.49
C THR A 569 45.85 -2.62 9.79
N ASN A 570 46.06 -3.94 9.72
CA ASN A 570 46.44 -4.73 10.90
C ASN A 570 47.68 -4.17 11.63
N GLY A 571 48.61 -3.54 10.90
CA GLY A 571 49.78 -2.89 11.46
C GLY A 571 49.45 -1.65 12.30
N SER A 572 48.53 -0.81 11.84
CA SER A 572 48.12 0.38 12.60
C SER A 572 47.26 0.01 13.81
N VAL A 573 46.39 -0.99 13.70
CA VAL A 573 45.63 -1.54 14.84
C VAL A 573 46.56 -2.09 15.91
N LEU A 574 47.60 -2.84 15.52
CA LEU A 574 48.61 -3.36 16.42
C LEU A 574 49.34 -2.22 17.16
N ALA A 575 49.80 -1.20 16.43
CA ALA A 575 50.49 -0.05 17.01
C ALA A 575 49.60 0.73 17.99
N TYR A 576 48.34 0.97 17.61
CA TYR A 576 47.33 1.59 18.46
C TYR A 576 47.12 0.81 19.75
N MET A 577 46.83 -0.50 19.67
CA MET A 577 46.63 -1.34 20.86
C MET A 577 47.88 -1.36 21.77
N GLN A 578 49.07 -1.46 21.18
CA GLN A 578 50.32 -1.43 21.94
C GLN A 578 50.52 -0.09 22.67
N SER A 579 50.12 1.04 22.06
CA SER A 579 50.21 2.36 22.69
C SER A 579 49.26 2.55 23.87
N ILE A 580 48.04 1.98 23.79
CA ILE A 580 47.08 1.97 24.89
C ILE A 580 47.65 1.16 26.06
N ILE A 581 48.18 -0.03 25.77
CA ILE A 581 48.71 -0.91 26.81
C ILE A 581 49.96 -0.30 27.45
N ALA A 582 50.86 0.29 26.67
CA ALA A 582 52.07 0.98 27.16
C ALA A 582 51.76 2.12 28.14
N ALA A 583 50.60 2.77 28.01
CA ALA A 583 50.17 3.81 28.93
C ALA A 583 49.84 3.30 30.34
N GLY A 584 49.67 1.98 30.51
CA GLY A 584 49.32 1.33 31.78
C GLY A 584 50.43 1.19 32.82
N GLY A 585 51.71 1.38 32.46
CA GLY A 585 52.86 1.29 33.38
C GLY A 585 53.92 0.24 33.00
N GLU A 586 54.84 -0.07 33.92
CA GLU A 586 56.04 -0.91 33.65
C GLU A 586 55.78 -2.44 33.55
N ASP A 587 54.60 -2.92 33.97
CA ASP A 587 54.23 -4.35 34.00
C ASP A 587 53.02 -4.67 33.09
N VAL A 588 52.99 -4.07 31.90
CA VAL A 588 51.88 -4.20 30.96
C VAL A 588 52.15 -5.27 29.90
N PRO A 589 51.12 -5.97 29.40
CA PRO A 589 51.30 -6.98 28.36
C PRO A 589 51.88 -6.41 27.06
N THR A 590 52.41 -7.29 26.22
CA THR A 590 52.84 -6.94 24.85
C THR A 590 51.78 -7.44 23.87
N VAL A 591 51.38 -6.61 22.92
CA VAL A 591 50.51 -7.03 21.82
C VAL A 591 51.40 -7.60 20.73
N GLU A 592 51.28 -8.90 20.47
CA GLU A 592 52.11 -9.60 19.49
C GLU A 592 51.55 -9.47 18.08
N SER A 593 50.21 -9.47 17.94
CA SER A 593 49.56 -9.37 16.62
C SER A 593 48.11 -8.89 16.71
N ALA A 594 47.68 -8.17 15.68
CA ALA A 594 46.28 -7.93 15.36
C ALA A 594 45.99 -8.55 13.98
N THR A 595 44.91 -9.33 13.86
CA THR A 595 44.51 -9.99 12.60
C THR A 595 43.00 -9.99 12.47
N GLY A 596 42.45 -9.91 11.26
CA GLY A 596 41.00 -9.80 11.01
C GLY A 596 40.67 -8.45 10.39
N VAL A 597 39.42 -7.99 10.54
CA VAL A 597 38.97 -6.71 9.99
C VAL A 597 38.41 -5.84 11.11
N MET A 598 38.83 -4.59 11.11
CA MET A 598 38.25 -3.48 11.86
C MET A 598 37.82 -2.46 10.83
N PHE A 599 36.55 -2.07 10.80
CA PHE A 599 36.02 -1.24 9.73
C PHE A 599 35.25 -0.02 10.23
N LEU A 600 35.22 1.01 9.38
CA LEU A 600 34.28 2.13 9.42
C LEU A 600 33.54 2.16 8.08
N GLN A 601 32.28 2.55 8.10
CA GLN A 601 31.47 2.71 6.91
C GLN A 601 30.61 3.96 7.05
N PHE A 602 30.64 4.83 6.06
CA PHE A 602 29.91 6.09 6.07
C PHE A 602 29.03 6.18 4.83
N GLY A 603 27.74 6.47 5.04
CA GLY A 603 26.77 6.69 3.97
C GLY A 603 26.52 8.17 3.74
N SER A 604 26.15 8.52 2.50
CA SER A 604 25.83 9.90 2.09
C SER A 604 24.69 10.52 2.89
N SER A 605 23.83 9.69 3.52
CA SER A 605 22.72 10.10 4.38
C SER A 605 23.14 10.61 5.76
N GLY A 606 24.45 10.65 6.09
CA GLY A 606 24.93 11.06 7.41
C GLY A 606 24.77 9.96 8.47
N THR A 607 24.55 8.73 8.03
CA THR A 607 24.57 7.53 8.88
C THR A 607 25.79 6.69 8.55
N GLY A 608 26.34 6.01 9.56
CA GLY A 608 27.48 5.13 9.37
C GLY A 608 27.45 3.92 10.30
N ALA A 609 28.41 3.04 10.12
CA ALA A 609 28.66 1.90 10.99
C ALA A 609 30.16 1.75 11.29
N GLY A 610 30.48 1.25 12.47
CA GLY A 610 31.85 0.90 12.87
C GLY A 610 31.84 -0.46 13.54
N GLY A 611 32.76 -1.35 13.18
CA GLY A 611 32.70 -2.73 13.66
C GLY A 611 33.92 -3.58 13.42
N TYR A 612 33.74 -4.87 13.67
CA TYR A 612 34.78 -5.89 13.66
C TYR A 612 34.29 -7.16 12.98
N GLU A 613 35.12 -7.74 12.12
CA GLU A 613 34.88 -9.05 11.52
C GLU A 613 36.04 -9.97 11.89
N ASN A 614 35.82 -10.77 12.93
CA ASN A 614 36.80 -11.72 13.45
C ASN A 614 38.17 -11.05 13.74
N LEU A 615 38.15 -9.84 14.30
CA LEU A 615 39.36 -9.14 14.72
C LEU A 615 39.92 -9.82 15.97
N LYS A 616 41.10 -10.41 15.86
CA LYS A 616 41.84 -11.10 16.92
C LYS A 616 43.06 -10.30 17.34
N ILE A 617 43.14 -9.99 18.62
CA ILE A 617 44.29 -9.41 19.30
C ILE A 617 44.97 -10.51 20.11
N HIS A 618 46.27 -10.70 19.92
CA HIS A 618 47.09 -11.64 20.68
C HIS A 618 48.04 -10.87 21.59
N GLU A 619 47.94 -11.12 22.89
CA GLU A 619 48.74 -10.48 23.93
C GLU A 619 49.58 -11.51 24.69
N THR A 620 50.80 -11.14 25.07
CA THR A 620 51.70 -11.93 25.93
C THR A 620 52.10 -11.16 27.19
N GLY A 621 52.56 -11.85 28.22
CA GLY A 621 53.08 -11.19 29.43
C GLY A 621 51.99 -10.70 30.40
N VAL A 622 50.73 -11.10 30.20
CA VAL A 622 49.59 -10.66 31.02
C VAL A 622 49.78 -11.06 32.48
N GLY A 623 49.62 -10.08 33.38
CA GLY A 623 49.79 -10.27 34.83
C GLY A 623 51.24 -10.47 35.27
N GLY A 624 52.21 -9.99 34.49
CA GLY A 624 53.64 -10.14 34.76
C GLY A 624 54.19 -11.55 34.50
N ASN A 625 53.38 -12.44 33.92
CA ASN A 625 53.82 -13.78 33.54
C ASN A 625 54.09 -13.85 32.03
N ALA A 626 55.36 -13.94 31.67
CA ALA A 626 55.81 -14.04 30.28
C ALA A 626 55.24 -15.26 29.51
N ASN A 627 54.74 -16.28 30.21
CA ASN A 627 54.15 -17.48 29.61
C ASN A 627 52.61 -17.46 29.56
N THR A 628 51.98 -16.32 29.87
CA THR A 628 50.54 -16.14 29.69
C THR A 628 50.28 -15.47 28.35
N GLU A 629 49.46 -16.11 27.52
CA GLU A 629 48.94 -15.61 26.26
C GLU A 629 47.44 -15.33 26.42
N VAL A 630 46.96 -14.23 25.84
CA VAL A 630 45.54 -13.88 25.78
C VAL A 630 45.16 -13.58 24.34
N PHE A 631 44.07 -14.21 23.88
CA PHE A 631 43.47 -13.96 22.58
C PHE A 631 42.12 -13.27 22.79
N VAL A 632 41.97 -12.06 22.27
CA VAL A 632 40.72 -11.30 22.32
C VAL A 632 40.16 -11.23 20.91
N THR A 633 38.96 -11.78 20.68
CA THR A 633 38.27 -11.75 19.39
C THR A 633 37.07 -10.80 19.48
N PHE A 634 36.98 -9.85 18.56
CA PHE A 634 35.86 -8.94 18.39
C PHE A 634 35.05 -9.31 17.15
N GLU A 635 33.74 -9.28 17.28
CA GLU A 635 32.80 -9.57 16.20
C GLU A 635 31.52 -8.74 16.37
N GLY A 636 30.98 -8.22 15.27
CA GLY A 636 29.78 -7.40 15.26
C GLY A 636 30.07 -5.93 15.01
N PHE A 637 29.03 -5.08 15.06
CA PHE A 637 29.15 -3.67 14.69
C PHE A 637 28.25 -2.76 15.51
N SER A 638 28.51 -1.48 15.37
CA SER A 638 27.68 -0.38 15.83
C SER A 638 27.23 0.44 14.65
N SER A 639 26.05 1.06 14.71
CA SER A 639 25.62 2.03 13.72
C SER A 639 24.91 3.22 14.35
N GLY A 640 24.93 4.35 13.64
CA GLY A 640 24.29 5.58 14.05
C GLY A 640 24.59 6.76 13.14
N PRO A 641 24.03 7.94 13.43
CA PRO A 641 24.37 9.17 12.73
C PRO A 641 25.83 9.56 12.99
N TYR A 642 26.43 10.25 12.03
CA TYR A 642 27.75 10.86 12.17
C TYR A 642 27.79 12.27 11.56
N THR A 643 28.75 13.08 12.00
CA THR A 643 29.09 14.38 11.40
C THR A 643 30.59 14.47 11.23
N ALA A 644 31.06 15.17 10.20
CA ALA A 644 32.49 15.32 9.94
C ALA A 644 32.82 16.66 9.29
N ASP A 645 33.66 17.48 9.93
CA ASP A 645 33.95 18.85 9.48
C ASP A 645 35.25 18.99 8.66
N GLY A 646 35.81 17.87 8.19
CA GLY A 646 37.11 17.82 7.52
C GLY A 646 38.29 17.66 8.49
N PHE A 647 38.06 17.76 9.81
CA PHE A 647 39.10 17.65 10.83
C PHE A 647 38.74 16.68 11.94
N GLU A 648 37.48 16.71 12.40
CA GLU A 648 36.96 15.85 13.46
C GLU A 648 35.69 15.15 12.99
N MET A 649 35.57 13.86 13.32
CA MET A 649 34.35 13.09 13.16
C MET A 649 33.73 12.77 14.52
N VAL A 650 32.41 12.81 14.61
CA VAL A 650 31.62 12.52 15.82
C VAL A 650 30.45 11.61 15.45
N GLY A 651 30.17 10.56 16.23
CA GLY A 651 28.99 9.70 16.06
C GLY A 651 29.32 8.22 15.80
N LEU A 652 28.31 7.42 15.38
CA LEU A 652 28.25 5.95 15.15
C LEU A 652 27.71 5.05 16.29
N GLY A 653 27.31 5.59 17.44
CA GLY A 653 27.05 4.82 18.67
C GLY A 653 25.58 4.58 19.10
N GLN A 654 24.60 4.46 18.20
CA GLN A 654 23.18 4.33 18.61
C GLN A 654 22.69 2.90 18.80
N SER A 655 23.18 1.95 18.01
CA SER A 655 22.89 0.52 18.17
C SER A 655 24.19 -0.26 18.26
N THR A 656 24.28 -1.26 19.14
CA THR A 656 25.49 -2.09 19.25
C THR A 656 25.17 -3.57 19.36
N GLU A 657 25.87 -4.34 18.54
CA GLU A 657 25.83 -5.81 18.54
C GLU A 657 27.25 -6.38 18.57
N ILE A 658 28.16 -5.75 19.33
CA ILE A 658 29.56 -6.16 19.38
C ILE A 658 29.76 -7.19 20.50
N MET A 659 30.32 -8.33 20.14
CA MET A 659 30.69 -9.43 21.02
C MET A 659 32.21 -9.50 21.16
N VAL A 660 32.67 -9.68 22.40
CA VAL A 660 34.09 -9.87 22.73
C VAL A 660 34.29 -11.24 23.34
N THR A 661 35.14 -12.04 22.70
CA THR A 661 35.54 -13.36 23.18
C THR A 661 36.98 -13.34 23.65
N VAL A 662 37.21 -13.61 24.93
CA VAL A 662 38.55 -13.68 25.53
C VAL A 662 38.92 -15.12 25.81
N GLN A 663 40.05 -15.58 25.28
CA GLN A 663 40.66 -16.87 25.57
C GLN A 663 42.01 -16.67 26.24
N ILE A 664 42.21 -17.30 27.40
CA ILE A 664 43.46 -17.21 28.16
C ILE A 664 44.19 -18.56 28.08
N ILE A 665 45.49 -18.52 27.79
CA ILE A 665 46.38 -19.69 27.79
C ILE A 665 47.54 -19.38 28.74
N ALA A 666 47.69 -20.16 29.80
CA ALA A 666 48.79 -20.00 30.76
C ALA A 666 49.70 -21.22 30.70
N ASN A 667 50.99 -21.01 30.42
CA ASN A 667 51.98 -22.09 30.28
C ASN A 667 51.55 -23.17 29.26
N GLY A 668 50.96 -22.75 28.14
CA GLY A 668 50.49 -23.64 27.07
C GLY A 668 49.17 -24.39 27.36
N VAL A 669 48.49 -24.09 28.47
CA VAL A 669 47.19 -24.69 28.81
C VAL A 669 46.09 -23.62 28.79
N SER A 670 45.01 -23.86 28.05
CA SER A 670 43.84 -22.96 28.05
C SER A 670 43.19 -22.95 29.44
N VAL A 671 43.07 -21.76 30.02
CA VAL A 671 42.48 -21.52 31.35
C VAL A 671 40.98 -21.29 31.25
N GLY A 672 40.49 -20.77 30.12
CA GLY A 672 39.08 -20.59 29.84
C GLY A 672 38.83 -19.69 28.62
N THR A 673 37.59 -19.70 28.16
CA THR A 673 37.06 -18.79 27.14
C THR A 673 35.79 -18.15 27.67
N SER A 674 35.65 -16.84 27.50
CA SER A 674 34.44 -16.09 27.89
C SER A 674 34.02 -15.17 26.76
N THR A 675 32.73 -15.13 26.46
CA THR A 675 32.14 -14.24 25.45
C THR A 675 31.17 -13.30 26.14
N VAL A 676 31.34 -12.00 25.96
CA VAL A 676 30.50 -10.96 26.56
C VAL A 676 30.09 -9.93 25.49
N PRO A 677 28.83 -9.48 25.48
CA PRO A 677 28.48 -8.29 24.72
C PRO A 677 29.14 -7.06 25.35
N ILE A 678 29.61 -6.12 24.53
CA ILE A 678 30.10 -4.82 25.01
C ILE A 678 29.08 -3.72 24.69
N GLY A 679 28.94 -2.76 25.60
CA GLY A 679 28.02 -1.64 25.44
C GLY A 679 28.48 -0.63 24.37
N ALA A 680 27.56 0.24 23.96
CA ALA A 680 27.78 1.26 22.94
C ALA A 680 28.93 2.22 23.24
N GLU A 681 29.27 2.41 24.50
CA GLU A 681 30.41 3.20 24.95
C GLU A 681 31.78 2.66 24.49
N TYR A 682 31.85 1.42 24.03
CA TYR A 682 33.08 0.78 23.53
C TYR A 682 33.11 0.58 22.01
N ALA A 683 32.08 1.00 21.29
CA ALA A 683 32.07 0.94 19.84
C ALA A 683 33.05 1.96 19.23
N LEU A 684 33.60 1.62 18.06
CA LEU A 684 34.32 2.57 17.23
C LEU A 684 33.38 3.66 16.75
N GLY A 685 33.80 4.92 16.93
CA GLY A 685 32.88 6.05 16.83
C GLY A 685 31.98 6.17 18.05
N SER A 686 32.58 6.16 19.23
CA SER A 686 31.89 6.68 20.41
C SER A 686 31.52 8.16 20.20
N THR A 687 30.67 8.74 21.05
CA THR A 687 30.34 10.18 21.07
C THR A 687 31.55 11.11 21.29
N ILE A 688 32.77 10.58 21.29
CA ILE A 688 34.02 11.32 21.45
C ILE A 688 34.48 11.80 20.06
N PRO A 689 34.66 13.12 19.88
CA PRO A 689 35.28 13.67 18.68
C PRO A 689 36.63 13.01 18.40
N THR A 690 36.75 12.46 17.19
CA THR A 690 37.96 11.79 16.72
C THR A 690 38.54 12.61 15.57
N ALA A 691 39.72 13.18 15.79
CA ALA A 691 40.42 13.88 14.72
C ALA A 691 40.79 12.89 13.60
N TYR A 692 40.74 13.32 12.35
CA TYR A 692 41.10 12.50 11.22
C TYR A 692 41.73 13.31 10.08
N ILE A 693 42.36 12.59 9.15
CA ILE A 693 42.83 13.10 7.86
C ILE A 693 42.35 12.11 6.82
N CYS A 694 41.63 12.60 5.80
CA CYS A 694 41.21 11.79 4.66
C CYS A 694 41.87 12.34 3.39
N ASP A 695 42.61 11.49 2.68
CA ASP A 695 43.30 11.82 1.43
C ASP A 695 43.18 10.64 0.45
N GLY A 696 42.26 10.79 -0.51
CA GLY A 696 41.97 9.76 -1.52
C GLY A 696 41.51 8.45 -0.87
N ASP A 697 42.25 7.37 -1.10
CA ASP A 697 41.92 6.03 -0.59
C ASP A 697 42.52 5.74 0.81
N THR A 698 43.00 6.79 1.50
CA THR A 698 43.59 6.67 2.83
C THR A 698 42.87 7.56 3.83
N LEU A 699 42.49 6.97 4.96
CA LEU A 699 41.96 7.66 6.12
C LEU A 699 42.90 7.39 7.29
N THR A 700 43.23 8.41 8.06
CA THR A 700 43.99 8.27 9.31
C THR A 700 43.18 8.88 10.42
N THR A 701 42.85 8.10 11.45
CA THR A 701 42.13 8.58 12.63
C THR A 701 43.05 8.68 13.83
N TYR A 702 42.83 9.66 14.68
CA TYR A 702 43.59 9.92 15.91
C TYR A 702 42.65 9.84 17.13
N PRO A 703 42.32 8.61 17.61
CA PRO A 703 41.42 8.43 18.74
C PRO A 703 41.94 9.18 19.98
N GLN A 704 41.09 9.97 20.63
CA GLN A 704 41.48 10.70 21.83
C GLN A 704 41.27 9.83 23.08
N LEU A 705 42.33 9.60 23.84
CA LEU A 705 42.25 9.01 25.18
C LEU A 705 42.80 10.02 26.20
N GLU A 706 41.99 10.37 27.21
CA GLU A 706 42.35 11.40 28.18
C GLU A 706 43.68 11.06 28.88
N GLY A 707 44.72 11.84 28.58
CA GLY A 707 46.05 11.69 29.21
C GLY A 707 46.95 10.61 28.59
N VAL A 708 46.58 10.04 27.45
CA VAL A 708 47.39 9.03 26.73
C VAL A 708 47.62 9.49 25.30
N VAL A 709 48.88 9.50 24.88
CA VAL A 709 49.24 9.66 23.46
C VAL A 709 49.16 8.27 22.85
N VAL A 710 48.23 8.08 21.91
CA VAL A 710 48.07 6.83 21.15
C VAL A 710 48.57 6.99 19.72
N GLU A 711 49.03 5.89 19.15
CA GLU A 711 49.37 5.82 17.72
C GLU A 711 48.08 5.95 16.87
N PRO A 712 48.15 6.59 15.69
CA PRO A 712 47.00 6.68 14.81
C PRO A 712 46.62 5.32 14.22
N ILE A 713 45.36 5.21 13.80
CA ILE A 713 44.85 4.08 13.03
C ILE A 713 44.76 4.52 11.57
N GLU A 714 45.42 3.76 10.70
CA GLU A 714 45.41 3.94 9.24
C GLU A 714 44.37 3.01 8.64
N TRP A 715 43.54 3.53 7.75
CA TRP A 715 42.45 2.84 7.10
C TRP A 715 42.60 2.93 5.58
N ILE A 716 42.22 1.86 4.90
CA ILE A 716 42.23 1.75 3.44
C ILE A 716 40.79 1.73 2.94
N HIS A 717 40.49 2.51 1.91
CA HIS A 717 39.19 2.51 1.26
C HIS A 717 38.99 1.21 0.45
N ILE A 718 37.93 0.45 0.75
CA ILE A 718 37.67 -0.86 0.13
C ILE A 718 36.55 -0.79 -0.92
N SER A 719 35.53 0.02 -0.67
CA SER A 719 34.43 0.26 -1.60
C SER A 719 33.92 1.68 -1.42
N PRO A 720 33.79 2.45 -2.52
CA PRO A 720 33.00 3.67 -2.51
C PRO A 720 31.52 3.38 -2.25
#